data_AF-A0A5S3UTF2-F1
#
_entry.id   AF-A0A5S3UTF2-F1
#
_cell.length_a   1.000
_cell.length_b   1.000
_cell.length_c   1.000
_cell.angle_alpha   90.00
_cell.angle_beta   90.00
_cell.angle_gamma   90.00
#
_symmetry.space_group_name_H-M   'P 1'
#
loop_
_entity.id
_entity.type
_entity.pdbx_description
1 polymer ?
#
loop_
_entity_poly.entity_id
_entity_poly.type
_entity_poly.pdbx_seq_one_letter_code
_entity_poly.pdbx_strand_id
1 'polypeptide(L)'
;MIKVKTSAYALLMGGAFSTCALPIPDDLDQALTELIIQHGLTGKPANGFDLPGVDDPEVKLGKLLFFTKALSGDKQVACASCHHPYLGGGDGLSLPVGTLAQDPDILGPGRKTTTGQFYVPRNSPSIFNAWVHKRSLFRDARVEFLDWLNPERGISTPDVPYGEADPNAGDSLLAAQARFPVVTPSEMQGFEFMEGAPNDAVRAHLAARIGNYGNAQGELFRNQWRDYFAAVYGDKSAEEIVTFDNITRALAAYQQSMNMTDNSWNRYVQGDKTALTRSQKRGAFLYLYMPPPPSDGGSEPDFLPTQCIGCHNTDSFSQTKGTNYHRLAFAQIGPGIGEAGDESNDRGRTLRNQNLADIYSFRSTTLLNVEVTGPYGHAGNYDTLEEVIEHYDDYHAILDDYIDNQGWCKQPQFKDIKNCVDLFPDTRQHTDAAAKIIDDEIADGAPVLRKLELSTQEKADLVNFMKALTDPCVKQADCLAAWLPQPHEGDPDGLQLYAKNYQGVPLYLPADCAQGDTAVTGSRLMLDQEECISGKAHYFYVDVAHDNTTLYFSSRSGTGQPRLFYNAYQWADPQNAQATSHGTGTEQVLKVTVNRGRHFVSVLDPSGYQGLSVAAGIDSALREPGELPRDIVNACVEGLPSGYAELLSGKAQCAAPGDSYFFIKVTEPGSTLEVRTRHGSGNSDLFAGTFWPSQDMYTFTSRRAHNSEFLRIDSPVPGWYYLLVSGDGQNEGVSIQVDVIKADSASREKGNRKPNRANNATLPN
;
A
#
# COMPACT_ATOMS: atom_id res chain seq x y z
N MET A 1 17.88 7.30 71.25
CA MET A 1 16.63 7.49 72.02
C MET A 1 15.82 8.57 71.33
N ILE A 2 14.69 8.21 70.72
CA ILE A 2 13.42 8.95 70.66
C ILE A 2 12.44 7.94 70.04
N LYS A 3 11.47 7.51 70.85
CA LYS A 3 10.36 6.65 70.48
C LYS A 3 9.34 7.51 69.73
N VAL A 4 8.84 7.05 68.59
CA VAL A 4 7.58 7.54 68.03
C VAL A 4 6.58 6.39 68.06
N LYS A 5 5.42 6.69 68.63
CA LYS A 5 4.35 5.76 69.02
C LYS A 5 3.60 5.26 67.79
N THR A 6 3.36 3.95 67.77
CA THR A 6 2.26 3.29 67.04
C THR A 6 0.92 3.74 67.61
N SER A 7 0.04 4.25 66.75
CA SER A 7 -1.40 4.35 67.02
C SER A 7 -2.14 3.69 65.86
N ALA A 8 -2.71 2.52 66.16
CA ALA A 8 -3.66 1.83 65.31
C ALA A 8 -4.99 2.60 65.31
N TYR A 9 -5.49 2.90 64.11
CA TYR A 9 -6.91 3.20 63.90
C TYR A 9 -7.47 2.13 62.98
N ALA A 10 -8.28 1.23 63.56
CA ALA A 10 -9.19 0.41 62.82
C ALA A 10 -10.41 1.27 62.46
N LEU A 11 -10.66 1.44 61.16
CA LEU A 11 -11.94 1.91 60.64
C LEU A 11 -12.49 0.82 59.73
N LEU A 12 -13.53 0.12 60.22
CA LEU A 12 -14.43 -0.70 59.42
C LEU A 12 -15.69 0.14 59.18
N MET A 13 -15.87 0.66 57.97
CA MET A 13 -17.18 0.89 57.35
C MET A 13 -17.01 0.95 55.84
N GLY A 14 -17.85 0.19 55.13
CA GLY A 14 -17.80 0.04 53.68
C GLY A 14 -17.89 1.36 52.94
N GLY A 15 -16.90 1.58 52.08
CA GLY A 15 -16.95 2.54 50.99
C GLY A 15 -16.93 1.76 49.68
N ALA A 16 -17.69 2.23 48.68
CA ALA A 16 -17.55 1.78 47.31
C ALA A 16 -16.06 1.75 46.94
N PHE A 17 -15.61 0.68 46.30
CA PHE A 17 -14.28 0.62 45.69
C PHE A 17 -14.23 1.74 44.64
N SER A 18 -13.70 2.90 45.02
CA SER A 18 -13.36 3.95 44.09
C SER A 18 -12.09 3.46 43.41
N THR A 19 -12.23 2.94 42.21
CA THR A 19 -11.10 2.61 41.35
C THR A 19 -10.30 3.89 41.13
N CYS A 20 -9.10 3.95 41.70
CA CYS A 20 -8.24 5.11 41.55
C CYS A 20 -7.54 5.03 40.19
N ALA A 21 -7.79 6.02 39.33
CA ALA A 21 -7.01 6.22 38.12
C ALA A 21 -5.51 6.40 38.46
N LEU A 22 -4.64 6.00 37.54
CA LEU A 22 -3.20 6.03 37.74
C LEU A 22 -2.75 7.50 37.92
N PRO A 23 -2.13 7.87 39.05
CA PRO A 23 -1.82 9.27 39.31
C PRO A 23 -0.71 9.75 38.38
N ILE A 24 -1.07 10.61 37.43
CA ILE A 24 -0.12 11.24 36.49
C ILE A 24 0.75 12.26 37.25
N PRO A 25 2.08 12.14 37.22
CA PRO A 25 2.98 13.10 37.88
C PRO A 25 2.88 14.51 37.30
N ASP A 26 3.10 15.52 38.14
CA ASP A 26 3.19 16.92 37.70
C ASP A 26 4.44 17.15 36.83
N ASP A 27 5.59 16.58 37.23
CA ASP A 27 6.83 16.58 36.45
C ASP A 27 6.96 15.30 35.63
N LEU A 28 6.35 15.34 34.45
CA LEU A 28 6.40 14.24 33.48
C LEU A 28 7.82 14.00 32.93
N ASP A 29 8.65 15.03 32.84
CA ASP A 29 9.99 14.88 32.25
C ASP A 29 10.92 14.12 33.19
N GLN A 30 10.84 14.39 34.49
CA GLN A 30 11.54 13.61 35.49
C GLN A 30 11.03 12.16 35.51
N ALA A 31 9.72 11.96 35.63
CA ALA A 31 9.13 10.63 35.72
C ALA A 31 9.44 9.75 34.48
N LEU A 32 9.35 10.32 33.27
CA LEU A 32 9.73 9.62 32.05
C LEU A 32 11.21 9.30 31.99
N THR A 33 12.08 10.19 32.47
CA THR A 33 13.53 9.92 32.51
C THR A 33 13.84 8.72 33.39
N GLU A 34 13.18 8.60 34.54
CA GLU A 34 13.31 7.44 35.43
C GLU A 34 12.84 6.13 34.75
N LEU A 35 11.69 6.16 34.07
CA LEU A 35 11.15 5.01 33.33
C LEU A 35 12.01 4.62 32.12
N ILE A 36 12.54 5.59 31.37
CA ILE A 36 13.47 5.36 30.25
C ILE A 36 14.72 4.63 30.75
N ILE A 37 15.29 5.06 31.87
CA ILE A 37 16.45 4.40 32.49
C ILE A 37 16.08 3.01 32.98
N GLN A 38 14.94 2.86 33.66
CA GLN A 38 14.44 1.58 34.17
C GLN A 38 14.30 0.53 33.06
N HIS A 39 13.80 0.94 31.89
CA HIS A 39 13.58 0.06 30.75
C HIS A 39 14.78 -0.02 29.78
N GLY A 40 15.86 0.72 30.04
CA GLY A 40 17.08 0.70 29.22
C GLY A 40 16.87 1.24 27.80
N LEU A 41 15.95 2.19 27.61
CA LEU A 41 15.64 2.76 26.30
C LEU A 41 16.70 3.77 25.89
N THR A 42 17.16 3.70 24.64
CA THR A 42 18.23 4.57 24.11
C THR A 42 17.74 5.52 23.03
N GLY A 43 16.53 5.30 22.49
CA GLY A 43 15.96 6.07 21.38
C GLY A 43 16.64 5.77 20.05
N LYS A 44 17.33 4.62 19.95
CA LYS A 44 18.09 4.21 18.75
C LYS A 44 17.76 2.77 18.35
N PRO A 45 16.55 2.51 17.81
CA PRO A 45 16.08 1.15 17.48
C PRO A 45 16.95 0.39 16.49
N ALA A 46 17.60 1.09 15.55
CA ALA A 46 18.48 0.48 14.55
C ALA A 46 19.89 0.15 15.09
N ASN A 47 20.21 0.50 16.33
CA ASN A 47 21.53 0.17 16.90
C ASN A 47 21.74 -1.34 16.93
N GLY A 48 22.89 -1.79 16.40
CA GLY A 48 23.23 -3.21 16.33
C GLY A 48 22.58 -3.97 15.16
N PHE A 49 21.99 -3.25 14.20
CA PHE A 49 21.60 -3.79 12.91
C PHE A 49 22.53 -3.23 11.82
N ASP A 50 22.88 -4.10 10.87
CA ASP A 50 23.54 -3.72 9.62
C ASP A 50 22.46 -3.64 8.54
N LEU A 51 21.97 -2.42 8.28
CA LEU A 51 20.85 -2.17 7.36
C LEU A 51 21.39 -1.59 6.06
N PRO A 52 20.97 -2.11 4.90
CA PRO A 52 21.41 -1.59 3.61
C PRO A 52 20.83 -0.20 3.34
N GLY A 53 21.56 0.62 2.59
CA GLY A 53 21.08 1.93 2.15
C GLY A 53 20.08 1.78 1.01
N VAL A 54 19.12 2.71 0.91
CA VAL A 54 18.11 2.71 -0.18
C VAL A 54 18.73 2.76 -1.58
N ASP A 55 19.96 3.29 -1.69
CA ASP A 55 20.69 3.41 -2.95
C ASP A 55 21.55 2.19 -3.33
N ASP A 56 21.66 1.19 -2.43
CA ASP A 56 22.49 0.01 -2.66
C ASP A 56 21.98 -0.79 -3.87
N PRO A 57 22.88 -1.32 -4.73
CA PRO A 57 22.47 -2.04 -5.95
C PRO A 57 21.51 -3.20 -5.70
N GLU A 58 21.73 -3.98 -4.63
CA GLU A 58 20.85 -5.10 -4.25
C GLU A 58 19.47 -4.62 -3.79
N VAL A 59 19.40 -3.47 -3.12
CA VAL A 59 18.13 -2.83 -2.72
C VAL A 59 17.36 -2.34 -3.94
N LYS A 60 18.04 -1.74 -4.93
CA LYS A 60 17.42 -1.30 -6.19
C LYS A 60 16.85 -2.48 -7.00
N LEU A 61 17.60 -3.58 -7.09
CA LEU A 61 17.11 -4.82 -7.69
C LEU A 61 15.89 -5.36 -6.93
N GLY A 62 15.99 -5.42 -5.59
CA GLY A 62 14.91 -5.84 -4.71
C GLY A 62 13.65 -5.00 -4.86
N LYS A 63 13.80 -3.68 -5.02
CA LYS A 63 12.70 -2.75 -5.28
C LYS A 63 11.96 -3.09 -6.58
N LEU A 64 12.68 -3.26 -7.70
CA LEU A 64 12.04 -3.64 -8.97
C LEU A 64 11.36 -5.01 -8.88
N LEU A 65 11.96 -5.98 -8.18
CA LEU A 65 11.36 -7.29 -7.94
C LEU A 65 10.10 -7.21 -7.06
N PHE A 66 10.08 -6.31 -6.08
CA PHE A 66 8.96 -6.13 -5.18
C PHE A 66 7.72 -5.57 -5.90
N PHE A 67 7.93 -4.81 -6.98
CA PHE A 67 6.87 -4.19 -7.78
C PHE A 67 6.53 -4.93 -9.06
N THR A 68 7.31 -5.92 -9.52
CA THR A 68 6.93 -6.71 -10.71
C THR A 68 5.84 -7.72 -10.38
N LYS A 69 4.86 -7.83 -11.27
CA LYS A 69 3.87 -8.91 -11.26
C LYS A 69 4.42 -10.21 -11.85
N ALA A 70 5.61 -10.20 -12.47
CA ALA A 70 6.19 -11.40 -13.08
C ALA A 70 6.45 -12.55 -12.09
N LEU A 71 6.55 -12.23 -10.79
CA LEU A 71 6.69 -13.20 -9.70
C LEU A 71 5.36 -13.86 -9.28
N SER A 72 4.21 -13.44 -9.81
CA SER A 72 2.92 -14.13 -9.62
C SER A 72 2.65 -15.09 -10.77
N GLY A 73 1.94 -16.19 -10.51
CA GLY A 73 1.70 -17.22 -11.52
C GLY A 73 0.94 -16.68 -12.74
N ASP A 74 -0.09 -15.88 -12.49
CA ASP A 74 -0.97 -15.24 -13.47
C ASP A 74 -0.50 -13.86 -13.97
N LYS A 75 0.63 -13.36 -13.45
CA LYS A 75 1.17 -12.01 -13.71
C LYS A 75 0.23 -10.86 -13.36
N GLN A 76 -0.60 -11.01 -12.33
CA GLN A 76 -1.52 -9.97 -11.84
C GLN A 76 -1.11 -9.35 -10.52
N VAL A 77 -0.30 -10.01 -9.69
CA VAL A 77 -0.01 -9.57 -8.31
C VAL A 77 1.48 -9.31 -8.12
N ALA A 78 1.85 -8.18 -7.53
CA ALA A 78 3.21 -7.93 -7.05
C ALA A 78 3.24 -7.96 -5.52
N CYS A 79 4.41 -8.01 -4.89
CA CYS A 79 4.50 -7.85 -3.44
C CYS A 79 3.90 -6.50 -3.00
N ALA A 80 4.19 -5.44 -3.78
CA ALA A 80 3.62 -4.10 -3.60
C ALA A 80 2.10 -4.03 -3.73
N SER A 81 1.44 -5.04 -4.34
CA SER A 81 -0.03 -5.06 -4.42
C SER A 81 -0.69 -5.20 -3.06
N CYS A 82 0.00 -5.69 -2.04
CA CYS A 82 -0.53 -5.83 -0.68
C CYS A 82 0.36 -5.17 0.40
N HIS A 83 1.46 -4.54 -0.01
CA HIS A 83 2.48 -3.95 0.85
C HIS A 83 3.02 -2.62 0.29
N HIS A 84 2.13 -1.78 -0.23
CA HIS A 84 2.52 -0.54 -0.90
C HIS A 84 2.99 0.51 0.13
N PRO A 85 4.13 1.20 -0.06
CA PRO A 85 4.59 2.23 0.87
C PRO A 85 3.55 3.34 1.16
N TYR A 86 2.82 3.81 0.14
CA TYR A 86 1.72 4.78 0.31
C TYR A 86 0.50 4.27 1.10
N LEU A 87 0.43 2.98 1.41
CA LEU A 87 -0.60 2.36 2.27
C LEU A 87 0.01 1.90 3.60
N GLY A 88 1.03 2.63 4.08
CA GLY A 88 1.73 2.30 5.33
C GLY A 88 2.62 1.07 5.23
N GLY A 89 2.99 0.62 4.02
CA GLY A 89 3.70 -0.63 3.79
C GLY A 89 2.82 -1.88 3.96
N GLY A 90 1.51 -1.72 4.12
CA GLY A 90 0.50 -2.78 4.11
C GLY A 90 -0.45 -2.64 2.90
N ASP A 91 -1.67 -3.16 3.04
CA ASP A 91 -2.70 -3.12 1.98
C ASP A 91 -3.77 -2.04 2.25
N GLY A 92 -3.81 -1.43 3.45
CA GLY A 92 -4.90 -0.51 3.82
C GLY A 92 -6.30 -1.14 3.80
N LEU A 93 -6.35 -2.48 3.91
CA LEU A 93 -7.55 -3.32 3.88
C LEU A 93 -7.53 -4.28 5.07
N SER A 94 -8.71 -4.69 5.54
CA SER A 94 -8.83 -5.68 6.61
C SER A 94 -8.29 -7.03 6.14
N LEU A 95 -8.77 -7.52 5.00
CA LEU A 95 -8.33 -8.76 4.37
C LEU A 95 -7.81 -8.48 2.95
N PRO A 96 -6.55 -8.83 2.62
CA PRO A 96 -6.04 -8.64 1.27
C PRO A 96 -6.86 -9.36 0.22
N VAL A 97 -6.97 -8.76 -0.96
CA VAL A 97 -7.63 -9.43 -2.10
C VAL A 97 -6.73 -10.51 -2.68
N GLY A 98 -5.43 -10.25 -2.78
CA GLY A 98 -4.47 -11.16 -3.40
C GLY A 98 -4.79 -11.39 -4.88
N THR A 99 -4.87 -12.65 -5.30
CA THR A 99 -5.31 -13.01 -6.66
C THR A 99 -6.81 -12.74 -6.85
N LEU A 100 -7.31 -12.84 -8.09
CA LEU A 100 -8.73 -12.63 -8.41
C LEU A 100 -9.25 -11.19 -8.17
N ALA A 101 -8.37 -10.18 -8.17
CA ALA A 101 -8.77 -8.78 -8.17
C ALA A 101 -9.54 -8.41 -9.45
N GLN A 102 -10.57 -7.56 -9.34
CA GLN A 102 -11.29 -7.06 -10.52
C GLN A 102 -10.40 -6.20 -11.42
N ASP A 103 -9.57 -5.37 -10.79
CA ASP A 103 -8.50 -4.62 -11.43
C ASP A 103 -7.21 -4.87 -10.62
N PRO A 104 -6.18 -5.49 -11.22
CA PRO A 104 -4.91 -5.76 -10.56
C PRO A 104 -4.13 -4.51 -10.11
N ASP A 105 -4.42 -3.33 -10.68
CA ASP A 105 -3.73 -2.08 -10.36
C ASP A 105 -4.41 -1.28 -9.26
N ILE A 106 -5.70 -1.51 -9.00
CA ILE A 106 -6.41 -0.82 -7.91
C ILE A 106 -5.96 -1.40 -6.57
N LEU A 107 -5.39 -0.56 -5.71
CA LEU A 107 -4.92 -0.92 -4.36
C LEU A 107 -5.71 -0.20 -3.27
N GLY A 108 -5.67 -0.74 -2.05
CA GLY A 108 -6.28 -0.11 -0.90
C GLY A 108 -7.81 -0.04 -0.93
N PRO A 109 -8.41 0.89 -0.17
CA PRO A 109 -9.87 1.05 -0.09
C PRO A 109 -10.52 1.16 -1.48
N GLY A 110 -11.56 0.34 -1.70
CA GLY A 110 -12.29 0.23 -2.96
C GLY A 110 -11.79 -0.86 -3.91
N ARG A 111 -10.67 -1.54 -3.58
CA ARG A 111 -10.25 -2.77 -4.26
C ARG A 111 -11.27 -3.89 -4.04
N LYS A 112 -11.62 -4.62 -5.11
CA LYS A 112 -12.68 -5.64 -5.12
C LYS A 112 -12.21 -6.96 -5.70
N THR A 113 -12.80 -8.04 -5.20
CA THR A 113 -12.59 -9.39 -5.76
C THR A 113 -13.58 -9.66 -6.88
N THR A 114 -13.19 -10.50 -7.84
CA THR A 114 -14.05 -10.95 -8.94
C THR A 114 -15.16 -11.90 -8.49
N THR A 115 -14.98 -12.56 -7.34
CA THR A 115 -15.92 -13.57 -6.81
C THR A 115 -16.86 -13.01 -5.74
N GLY A 116 -16.55 -11.84 -5.17
CA GLY A 116 -17.24 -11.29 -4.00
C GLY A 116 -16.84 -11.97 -2.68
N GLN A 117 -15.89 -12.91 -2.70
CA GLN A 117 -15.35 -13.61 -1.53
C GLN A 117 -13.90 -13.18 -1.25
N PHE A 118 -13.41 -13.45 -0.04
CA PHE A 118 -12.04 -13.17 0.41
C PHE A 118 -11.32 -14.47 0.76
N TYR A 119 -10.07 -14.61 0.32
CA TYR A 119 -9.31 -15.87 0.43
C TYR A 119 -8.00 -15.73 1.21
N VAL A 120 -7.54 -14.49 1.47
CA VAL A 120 -6.39 -14.24 2.33
C VAL A 120 -6.91 -14.10 3.78
N PRO A 121 -6.43 -14.92 4.72
CA PRO A 121 -7.05 -15.06 6.04
C PRO A 121 -6.71 -13.95 7.03
N ARG A 122 -5.71 -13.11 6.72
CA ARG A 122 -5.14 -12.16 7.66
C ARG A 122 -4.78 -10.85 6.98
N ASN A 123 -4.83 -9.77 7.76
CA ASN A 123 -4.34 -8.46 7.37
C ASN A 123 -2.84 -8.51 7.02
N SER A 124 -2.48 -7.83 5.93
CA SER A 124 -1.08 -7.64 5.51
C SER A 124 -0.33 -6.74 6.50
N PRO A 125 0.70 -7.23 7.20
CA PRO A 125 1.50 -6.39 8.08
C PRO A 125 2.29 -5.36 7.28
N SER A 126 2.63 -4.24 7.92
CA SER A 126 3.55 -3.25 7.34
C SER A 126 4.95 -3.85 7.10
N ILE A 127 5.56 -3.49 5.97
CA ILE A 127 6.98 -3.76 5.69
C ILE A 127 7.92 -2.71 6.29
N PHE A 128 7.41 -1.58 6.78
CA PHE A 128 8.24 -0.58 7.45
C PHE A 128 8.85 -1.18 8.71
N ASN A 129 10.16 -1.02 8.87
CA ASN A 129 10.93 -1.55 9.98
C ASN A 129 10.82 -3.08 10.16
N ALA A 130 10.48 -3.86 9.12
CA ALA A 130 10.31 -5.31 9.25
C ALA A 130 11.57 -6.03 9.75
N TRP A 131 12.75 -5.41 9.56
CA TRP A 131 14.04 -5.86 10.10
C TRP A 131 14.08 -5.96 11.63
N VAL A 132 13.18 -5.30 12.38
CA VAL A 132 13.14 -5.38 13.86
C VAL A 132 12.79 -6.77 14.38
N HIS A 133 12.17 -7.62 13.54
CA HIS A 133 11.70 -8.94 13.94
C HIS A 133 12.84 -9.97 13.89
N LYS A 134 13.50 -10.14 15.04
CA LYS A 134 14.67 -11.03 15.18
C LYS A 134 14.35 -12.51 15.43
N ARG A 135 13.09 -12.85 15.73
CA ARG A 135 12.71 -14.22 16.15
C ARG A 135 11.92 -14.95 15.08
N SER A 136 10.89 -14.29 14.53
CA SER A 136 9.95 -14.89 13.60
C SER A 136 9.18 -13.86 12.78
N LEU A 137 8.65 -14.32 11.64
CA LEU A 137 7.78 -13.57 10.72
C LEU A 137 6.46 -14.31 10.48
N PHE A 138 5.54 -13.62 9.80
CA PHE A 138 4.10 -13.90 9.79
C PHE A 138 3.43 -13.70 11.16
N ARG A 139 2.09 -13.67 11.17
CA ARG A 139 1.29 -13.49 12.38
C ARG A 139 1.32 -14.75 13.27
N ASP A 140 1.45 -15.94 12.70
CA ASP A 140 1.54 -17.23 13.42
C ASP A 140 2.97 -17.69 13.71
N ALA A 141 3.98 -16.90 13.33
CA ALA A 141 5.39 -17.23 13.46
C ALA A 141 5.80 -18.52 12.73
N ARG A 142 5.18 -18.83 11.60
CA ARG A 142 5.52 -20.03 10.82
C ARG A 142 6.91 -20.03 10.19
N VAL A 143 7.52 -18.85 10.06
CA VAL A 143 8.93 -18.67 9.70
C VAL A 143 9.66 -18.14 10.93
N GLU A 144 10.56 -18.94 11.50
CA GLU A 144 11.25 -18.59 12.75
C GLU A 144 12.64 -19.21 12.86
N PHE A 145 13.56 -18.53 13.55
CA PHE A 145 14.83 -19.14 13.91
C PHE A 145 14.59 -20.30 14.88
N LEU A 146 15.30 -21.42 14.66
CA LEU A 146 15.30 -22.53 15.63
C LEU A 146 15.84 -22.08 16.99
N ASP A 147 16.79 -21.15 16.96
CA ASP A 147 17.34 -20.48 18.12
C ASP A 147 17.69 -19.04 17.74
N TRP A 148 16.87 -18.08 18.13
CA TRP A 148 17.08 -16.67 17.76
C TRP A 148 18.31 -16.05 18.44
N LEU A 149 18.86 -16.67 19.48
CA LEU A 149 20.14 -16.30 20.11
C LEU A 149 21.33 -16.94 19.40
N ASN A 150 21.10 -17.98 18.60
CA ASN A 150 22.09 -18.63 17.76
C ASN A 150 21.55 -18.86 16.34
N PRO A 151 21.47 -17.79 15.51
CA PRO A 151 20.92 -17.84 14.15
C PRO A 151 21.58 -18.88 13.24
N GLU A 152 22.83 -19.28 13.50
CA GLU A 152 23.56 -20.32 12.75
C GLU A 152 22.89 -21.70 12.80
N ARG A 153 22.00 -21.92 13.78
CA ARG A 153 21.19 -23.15 13.85
C ARG A 153 20.14 -23.24 12.73
N GLY A 154 19.88 -22.16 12.02
CA GLY A 154 18.98 -22.12 10.87
C GLY A 154 17.56 -21.68 11.20
N ILE A 155 16.77 -21.55 10.14
CA ILE A 155 15.38 -21.08 10.16
C ILE A 155 14.47 -22.27 9.85
N SER A 156 13.42 -22.44 10.65
CA SER A 156 12.31 -23.36 10.38
C SER A 156 11.25 -22.63 9.56
N THR A 157 10.75 -23.28 8.50
CA THR A 157 9.71 -22.76 7.62
C THR A 157 8.62 -23.82 7.37
N PRO A 158 7.47 -23.48 6.79
CA PRO A 158 6.45 -24.46 6.39
C PRO A 158 6.89 -25.53 5.38
N ASP A 159 8.01 -25.37 4.67
CA ASP A 159 8.49 -26.37 3.70
C ASP A 159 9.14 -27.59 4.39
N VAL A 160 9.38 -27.53 5.70
CA VAL A 160 9.98 -28.61 6.51
C VAL A 160 9.17 -28.89 7.79
N PRO A 161 9.28 -30.10 8.39
CA PRO A 161 8.71 -30.38 9.70
C PRO A 161 9.09 -29.34 10.76
N TYR A 162 8.21 -29.13 11.74
CA TYR A 162 8.48 -28.17 12.83
C TYR A 162 9.73 -28.56 13.62
N GLY A 163 10.62 -27.60 13.86
CA GLY A 163 11.86 -27.80 14.61
C GLY A 163 13.06 -28.25 13.75
N GLU A 164 12.89 -28.39 12.44
CA GLU A 164 13.98 -28.66 11.49
C GLU A 164 14.45 -27.37 10.79
N ALA A 165 15.73 -27.32 10.45
CA ALA A 165 16.30 -26.21 9.69
C ALA A 165 15.98 -26.42 8.20
N ASP A 166 15.34 -25.44 7.58
CA ASP A 166 15.10 -25.45 6.14
C ASP A 166 16.38 -25.01 5.41
N PRO A 167 17.01 -25.89 4.59
CA PRO A 167 18.24 -25.56 3.88
C PRO A 167 18.07 -24.45 2.84
N ASN A 168 16.84 -24.15 2.43
CA ASN A 168 16.53 -23.14 1.42
C ASN A 168 15.98 -21.84 2.05
N ALA A 169 15.99 -21.69 3.38
CA ALA A 169 15.47 -20.49 4.04
C ALA A 169 16.26 -19.21 3.71
N GLY A 170 17.49 -19.33 3.23
CA GLY A 170 18.42 -18.22 3.07
C GLY A 170 18.94 -17.69 4.41
N ASP A 171 19.63 -16.55 4.37
CA ASP A 171 20.40 -16.03 5.51
C ASP A 171 19.60 -15.11 6.45
N SER A 172 18.34 -14.82 6.13
CA SER A 172 17.50 -13.93 6.96
C SER A 172 16.05 -14.38 6.98
N LEU A 173 15.32 -13.99 8.03
CA LEU A 173 13.88 -14.25 8.13
C LEU A 173 13.11 -13.63 6.97
N LEU A 174 13.50 -12.43 6.49
CA LEU A 174 12.84 -11.75 5.38
C LEU A 174 13.04 -12.51 4.06
N ALA A 175 14.23 -13.06 3.81
CA ALA A 175 14.48 -13.92 2.65
C ALA A 175 13.65 -15.21 2.74
N ALA A 176 13.59 -15.84 3.92
CA ALA A 176 12.77 -17.02 4.15
C ALA A 176 11.27 -16.73 3.94
N GLN A 177 10.78 -15.60 4.46
CA GLN A 177 9.38 -15.19 4.36
C GLN A 177 8.96 -14.93 2.92
N ALA A 178 9.82 -14.28 2.11
CA ALA A 178 9.53 -13.95 0.70
C ALA A 178 9.29 -15.19 -0.19
N ARG A 179 9.63 -16.39 0.29
CA ARG A 179 9.41 -17.67 -0.43
C ARG A 179 7.95 -18.14 -0.43
N PHE A 180 7.09 -17.62 0.43
CA PHE A 180 5.75 -18.19 0.64
C PHE A 180 4.62 -17.52 -0.17
N PRO A 181 4.53 -16.19 -0.28
CA PRO A 181 3.43 -15.56 -1.03
C PRO A 181 3.31 -16.07 -2.48
N VAL A 182 4.45 -16.26 -3.15
CA VAL A 182 4.55 -16.74 -4.54
C VAL A 182 4.04 -18.17 -4.78
N VAL A 183 3.87 -18.96 -3.72
CA VAL A 183 3.33 -20.34 -3.76
C VAL A 183 1.99 -20.47 -3.05
N THR A 184 1.39 -19.36 -2.60
CA THR A 184 0.03 -19.36 -2.03
C THR A 184 -0.96 -18.99 -3.13
N PRO A 185 -1.93 -19.87 -3.50
CA PRO A 185 -2.93 -19.59 -4.55
C PRO A 185 -3.68 -18.28 -4.38
N SER A 186 -4.11 -17.98 -3.15
CA SER A 186 -4.86 -16.76 -2.84
C SER A 186 -3.99 -15.50 -2.77
N GLU A 187 -2.66 -15.61 -2.70
CA GLU A 187 -1.76 -14.45 -2.64
C GLU A 187 -1.18 -14.12 -4.02
N MET A 188 -0.23 -14.93 -4.52
CA MET A 188 0.47 -14.65 -5.78
C MET A 188 0.54 -15.86 -6.74
N GLN A 189 0.36 -17.10 -6.30
CA GLN A 189 0.44 -18.22 -7.25
C GLN A 189 -0.74 -18.19 -8.25
N GLY A 190 -1.94 -17.90 -7.76
CA GLY A 190 -3.18 -18.11 -8.52
C GLY A 190 -3.63 -19.57 -8.48
N PHE A 191 -4.91 -19.79 -8.77
CA PHE A 191 -5.54 -21.11 -8.62
C PHE A 191 -5.30 -22.07 -9.80
N GLU A 192 -4.79 -21.58 -10.94
CA GLU A 192 -4.54 -22.40 -12.14
C GLU A 192 -3.05 -22.66 -12.40
N PHE A 193 -2.18 -21.70 -12.05
CA PHE A 193 -0.76 -21.78 -12.39
C PHE A 193 -0.06 -22.85 -11.56
N MET A 194 0.37 -23.90 -12.25
CA MET A 194 1.06 -25.05 -11.64
C MET A 194 0.26 -25.63 -10.45
N GLU A 195 -1.07 -25.71 -10.58
CA GLU A 195 -1.94 -26.30 -9.56
C GLU A 195 -1.47 -27.72 -9.18
N GLY A 196 -1.29 -27.96 -7.88
CA GLY A 196 -0.81 -29.23 -7.34
C GLY A 196 0.68 -29.50 -7.51
N ALA A 197 1.45 -28.58 -8.12
CA ALA A 197 2.91 -28.71 -8.19
C ALA A 197 3.55 -28.47 -6.81
N PRO A 198 4.68 -29.13 -6.51
CA PRO A 198 5.50 -28.82 -5.34
C PRO A 198 5.97 -27.36 -5.30
N ASN A 199 6.06 -26.77 -4.10
CA ASN A 199 6.45 -25.36 -3.90
C ASN A 199 7.82 -25.01 -4.52
N ASP A 200 8.78 -25.92 -4.47
CA ASP A 200 10.11 -25.76 -5.07
C ASP A 200 10.04 -25.69 -6.61
N ALA A 201 9.19 -26.51 -7.24
CA ALA A 201 8.96 -26.47 -8.68
C ALA A 201 8.35 -25.13 -9.12
N VAL A 202 7.39 -24.59 -8.35
CA VAL A 202 6.79 -23.26 -8.63
C VAL A 202 7.87 -22.17 -8.57
N ARG A 203 8.68 -22.14 -7.51
CA ARG A 203 9.76 -21.15 -7.35
C ARG A 203 10.84 -21.27 -8.42
N ALA A 204 11.23 -22.50 -8.78
CA ALA A 204 12.17 -22.75 -9.85
C ALA A 204 11.64 -22.25 -11.20
N HIS A 205 10.35 -22.44 -11.47
CA HIS A 205 9.70 -21.90 -12.68
C HIS A 205 9.68 -20.37 -12.69
N LEU A 206 9.33 -19.74 -11.56
CA LEU A 206 9.34 -18.27 -11.45
C LEU A 206 10.74 -17.69 -11.64
N ALA A 207 11.77 -18.29 -11.05
CA ALA A 207 13.17 -17.89 -11.29
C ALA A 207 13.54 -18.05 -12.78
N ALA A 208 13.18 -19.17 -13.41
CA ALA A 208 13.40 -19.41 -14.83
C ALA A 208 12.68 -18.41 -15.74
N ARG A 209 11.49 -17.96 -15.36
CA ARG A 209 10.75 -16.89 -16.06
C ARG A 209 11.50 -15.57 -15.99
N ILE A 210 11.91 -15.15 -14.80
CA ILE A 210 12.68 -13.91 -14.61
C ILE A 210 14.01 -14.01 -15.37
N GLY A 211 14.71 -15.14 -15.31
CA GLY A 211 15.99 -15.36 -15.98
C GLY A 211 15.90 -15.68 -17.47
N ASN A 212 14.70 -15.91 -18.02
CA ASN A 212 14.45 -16.29 -19.40
C ASN A 212 15.19 -17.56 -19.85
N TYR A 213 15.12 -18.63 -19.06
CA TYR A 213 15.78 -19.90 -19.36
C TYR A 213 14.87 -21.11 -19.10
N GLY A 214 15.34 -22.30 -19.48
CA GLY A 214 14.64 -23.56 -19.25
C GLY A 214 13.23 -23.58 -19.85
N ASN A 215 12.28 -24.15 -19.10
CA ASN A 215 10.90 -24.32 -19.58
C ASN A 215 10.05 -23.04 -19.53
N ALA A 216 10.54 -21.98 -18.88
CA ALA A 216 9.85 -20.69 -18.77
C ALA A 216 10.40 -19.63 -19.74
N GLN A 217 11.31 -20.02 -20.62
CA GLN A 217 11.88 -19.15 -21.64
C GLN A 217 10.77 -18.58 -22.55
N GLY A 218 10.77 -17.26 -22.75
CA GLY A 218 9.80 -16.55 -23.58
C GLY A 218 8.46 -16.26 -22.92
N GLU A 219 8.27 -16.56 -21.62
CA GLU A 219 7.04 -16.22 -20.91
C GLU A 219 6.84 -14.72 -20.66
N LEU A 220 7.93 -13.95 -20.70
CA LEU A 220 7.93 -12.49 -20.62
C LEU A 220 8.25 -11.92 -22.00
N PHE A 221 7.36 -11.07 -22.53
CA PHE A 221 7.54 -10.45 -23.85
C PHE A 221 8.78 -9.55 -23.90
N ARG A 222 8.95 -8.73 -22.87
CA ARG A 222 10.17 -7.98 -22.57
C ARG A 222 10.84 -8.69 -21.40
N ASN A 223 12.16 -8.90 -21.48
CA ASN A 223 12.91 -9.41 -20.35
C ASN A 223 14.34 -8.87 -20.37
N GLN A 224 14.63 -7.97 -19.44
CA GLN A 224 15.96 -7.35 -19.24
C GLN A 224 16.55 -7.71 -17.88
N TRP A 225 15.91 -8.59 -17.11
CA TRP A 225 16.27 -8.88 -15.72
C TRP A 225 17.72 -9.33 -15.54
N ARG A 226 18.24 -10.12 -16.48
CA ARG A 226 19.62 -10.63 -16.43
C ARG A 226 20.65 -9.52 -16.20
N ASP A 227 20.50 -8.35 -16.83
CA ASP A 227 21.45 -7.25 -16.68
C ASP A 227 21.36 -6.58 -15.30
N TYR A 228 20.14 -6.47 -14.74
CA TYR A 228 19.94 -5.99 -13.37
C TYR A 228 20.55 -6.95 -12.34
N PHE A 229 20.42 -8.26 -12.54
CA PHE A 229 21.07 -9.26 -11.68
C PHE A 229 22.59 -9.24 -11.86
N ALA A 230 23.11 -9.09 -13.08
CA ALA A 230 24.55 -9.03 -13.33
C ALA A 230 25.22 -7.84 -12.65
N ALA A 231 24.50 -6.71 -12.53
CA ALA A 231 24.98 -5.53 -11.81
C ALA A 231 25.20 -5.77 -10.31
N VAL A 232 24.54 -6.76 -9.71
CA VAL A 232 24.63 -7.09 -8.28
C VAL A 232 25.50 -8.34 -8.04
N TYR A 233 25.26 -9.40 -8.81
CA TYR A 233 25.83 -10.74 -8.57
C TYR A 233 26.96 -11.11 -9.56
N GLY A 234 27.32 -10.19 -10.45
CA GLY A 234 28.41 -10.33 -11.41
C GLY A 234 27.97 -10.86 -12.78
N ASP A 235 28.84 -10.68 -13.77
CA ASP A 235 28.60 -11.02 -15.17
C ASP A 235 28.73 -12.54 -15.40
N LYS A 236 27.65 -13.29 -15.13
CA LYS A 236 27.53 -14.76 -15.29
C LYS A 236 26.31 -15.13 -16.14
N SER A 237 26.06 -16.44 -16.33
CA SER A 237 24.85 -16.89 -17.03
C SER A 237 23.59 -16.55 -16.21
N ALA A 238 22.44 -16.43 -16.88
CA ALA A 238 21.18 -16.11 -16.20
C ALA A 238 20.81 -17.19 -15.16
N GLU A 239 21.06 -18.46 -15.46
CA GLU A 239 20.82 -19.60 -14.56
C GLU A 239 21.67 -19.53 -13.28
N GLU A 240 22.84 -18.90 -13.33
CA GLU A 240 23.74 -18.79 -12.17
C GLU A 240 23.37 -17.63 -11.24
N ILE A 241 22.76 -16.56 -11.76
CA ILE A 241 22.53 -15.31 -11.00
C ILE A 241 21.06 -15.02 -10.76
N VAL A 242 20.17 -15.42 -11.67
CA VAL A 242 18.72 -15.24 -11.53
C VAL A 242 18.12 -16.48 -10.85
N THR A 243 18.65 -16.81 -9.68
CA THR A 243 18.14 -17.91 -8.85
C THR A 243 17.05 -17.40 -7.92
N PHE A 244 16.19 -18.31 -7.43
CA PHE A 244 15.17 -17.92 -6.47
C PHE A 244 15.77 -17.42 -5.14
N ASP A 245 16.94 -17.92 -4.77
CA ASP A 245 17.69 -17.45 -3.60
C ASP A 245 18.17 -16.00 -3.77
N ASN A 246 18.68 -15.64 -4.95
CA ASN A 246 19.07 -14.25 -5.23
C ASN A 246 17.86 -13.31 -5.36
N ILE A 247 16.71 -13.82 -5.82
CA ILE A 247 15.44 -13.08 -5.82
C ILE A 247 15.03 -12.74 -4.38
N THR A 248 14.96 -13.74 -3.49
CA THR A 248 14.51 -13.53 -2.11
C THR A 248 15.52 -12.72 -1.29
N ARG A 249 16.82 -12.87 -1.57
CA ARG A 249 17.88 -12.05 -0.99
C ARG A 249 17.73 -10.57 -1.36
N ALA A 250 17.51 -10.26 -2.64
CA ALA A 250 17.28 -8.88 -3.07
C ALA A 250 15.98 -8.30 -2.48
N LEU A 251 14.88 -9.08 -2.46
CA LEU A 251 13.63 -8.69 -1.80
C LEU A 251 13.82 -8.41 -0.29
N ALA A 252 14.67 -9.19 0.38
CA ALA A 252 14.99 -8.99 1.78
C ALA A 252 15.80 -7.69 1.99
N ALA A 253 16.81 -7.43 1.15
CA ALA A 253 17.58 -6.19 1.21
C ALA A 253 16.69 -4.96 1.04
N TYR A 254 15.77 -4.97 0.08
CA TYR A 254 14.80 -3.89 -0.12
C TYR A 254 13.93 -3.64 1.13
N GLN A 255 13.36 -4.69 1.71
CA GLN A 255 12.56 -4.58 2.93
C GLN A 255 13.40 -4.08 4.14
N GLN A 256 14.66 -4.52 4.26
CA GLN A 256 15.57 -4.07 5.33
C GLN A 256 15.95 -2.59 5.21
N SER A 257 16.00 -2.05 3.99
CA SER A 257 16.34 -0.63 3.75
C SER A 257 15.32 0.36 4.31
N MET A 258 14.09 -0.08 4.61
CA MET A 258 13.01 0.76 5.16
C MET A 258 13.19 1.01 6.66
N ASN A 259 14.24 1.73 7.03
CA ASN A 259 14.48 2.21 8.38
C ASN A 259 13.75 3.55 8.62
N MET A 260 12.53 3.45 9.13
CA MET A 260 11.61 4.56 9.40
C MET A 260 11.51 4.77 10.91
N THR A 261 12.57 5.28 11.53
CA THR A 261 12.71 5.36 12.98
C THR A 261 13.07 6.75 13.53
N ASP A 262 13.11 7.79 12.69
CA ASP A 262 13.35 9.18 13.12
C ASP A 262 12.06 9.86 13.62
N ASN A 263 11.55 9.35 14.74
CA ASN A 263 10.32 9.83 15.35
C ASN A 263 10.56 10.71 16.60
N SER A 264 9.51 11.41 17.04
CA SER A 264 9.58 12.34 18.17
C SER A 264 9.89 11.66 19.50
N TRP A 265 9.43 10.42 19.72
CA TRP A 265 9.79 9.64 20.91
C TRP A 265 11.30 9.39 20.99
N ASN A 266 11.91 8.94 19.90
CA ASN A 266 13.34 8.64 19.84
C ASN A 266 14.17 9.90 20.08
N ARG A 267 13.79 11.06 19.52
CA ARG A 267 14.41 12.36 19.82
C ARG A 267 14.28 12.75 21.30
N TYR A 268 13.11 12.50 21.90
CA TYR A 268 12.87 12.75 23.32
C TYR A 268 13.76 11.92 24.25
N VAL A 269 13.88 10.62 23.97
CA VAL A 269 14.77 9.71 24.71
C VAL A 269 16.23 10.16 24.59
N GLN A 270 16.62 10.70 23.42
CA GLN A 270 17.95 11.24 23.17
C GLN A 270 18.20 12.64 23.77
N GLY A 271 17.20 13.24 24.43
CA GLY A 271 17.36 14.45 25.24
C GLY A 271 16.57 15.67 24.75
N ASP A 272 15.91 15.61 23.60
CA ASP A 272 15.03 16.70 23.14
C ASP A 272 13.69 16.65 23.89
N LYS A 273 13.64 17.29 25.06
CA LYS A 273 12.43 17.36 25.89
C LYS A 273 11.27 18.12 25.24
N THR A 274 11.50 18.82 24.12
CA THR A 274 10.47 19.54 23.36
C THR A 274 9.88 18.72 22.22
N ALA A 275 10.46 17.57 21.89
CA ALA A 275 9.97 16.69 20.81
C ALA A 275 8.56 16.12 21.08
N LEU A 276 8.16 16.00 22.36
CA LEU A 276 6.84 15.51 22.76
C LEU A 276 5.97 16.63 23.32
N THR A 277 4.70 16.63 22.91
CA THR A 277 3.63 17.38 23.54
C THR A 277 3.32 16.84 24.94
N ARG A 278 2.63 17.63 25.78
CA ARG A 278 2.24 17.18 27.13
C ARG A 278 1.34 15.93 27.11
N SER A 279 0.43 15.82 26.12
CA SER A 279 -0.42 14.63 25.97
C SER A 279 0.39 13.38 25.62
N GLN A 280 1.34 13.51 24.67
CA GLN A 280 2.27 12.44 24.33
C GLN A 280 3.11 11.99 25.53
N LYS A 281 3.56 12.92 26.38
CA LYS A 281 4.29 12.59 27.62
C LYS A 281 3.43 11.82 28.61
N ARG A 282 2.15 12.20 28.80
CA ARG A 282 1.21 11.44 29.65
C ARG A 282 0.97 10.03 29.10
N GLY A 283 0.79 9.90 27.79
CA GLY A 283 0.64 8.60 27.13
C GLY A 283 1.86 7.72 27.27
N ALA A 284 3.07 8.29 27.07
CA ALA A 284 4.32 7.58 27.29
C ALA A 284 4.46 7.09 28.74
N PHE A 285 4.03 7.89 29.71
CA PHE A 285 4.04 7.51 31.11
C PHE A 285 3.08 6.33 31.37
N LEU A 286 1.82 6.44 30.91
CA LEU A 286 0.84 5.36 31.00
C LEU A 286 1.34 4.06 30.37
N TYR A 287 2.02 4.16 29.23
CA TYR A 287 2.56 3.05 28.46
C TYR A 287 3.73 2.34 29.17
N LEU A 288 4.67 3.13 29.72
CA LEU A 288 5.91 2.63 30.34
C LEU A 288 5.74 2.22 31.80
N TYR A 289 4.73 2.74 32.48
CA TYR A 289 4.59 2.54 33.92
C TYR A 289 4.26 1.07 34.25
N MET A 290 5.17 0.43 34.98
CA MET A 290 4.92 -0.84 35.66
C MET A 290 5.36 -0.67 37.12
N PRO A 291 4.48 -0.92 38.11
CA PRO A 291 4.85 -0.84 39.51
C PRO A 291 5.90 -1.90 39.84
N PRO A 292 6.89 -1.59 40.68
CA PRO A 292 7.82 -2.61 41.18
C PRO A 292 7.05 -3.62 42.04
N PRO A 293 7.42 -4.91 42.02
CA PRO A 293 6.82 -5.90 42.91
C PRO A 293 7.04 -5.48 44.38
N PRO A 294 6.07 -5.71 45.28
CA PRO A 294 6.17 -5.30 46.68
C PRO A 294 7.44 -5.84 47.33
N SER A 295 8.34 -4.95 47.76
CA SER A 295 9.65 -5.32 48.31
C SER A 295 9.57 -6.08 49.65
N ASP A 296 8.41 -6.08 50.29
CA ASP A 296 8.11 -6.68 51.59
C ASP A 296 7.04 -7.77 51.53
N GLY A 297 6.58 -8.17 50.33
CA GLY A 297 5.46 -9.08 50.16
C GLY A 297 4.09 -8.47 50.50
N GLY A 298 3.99 -7.13 50.50
CA GLY A 298 2.74 -6.40 50.64
C GLY A 298 1.75 -6.64 49.50
N SER A 299 0.56 -6.06 49.62
CA SER A 299 -0.49 -6.11 48.59
C SER A 299 -0.08 -5.31 47.35
N GLU A 300 -0.40 -5.86 46.17
CA GLU A 300 -0.33 -5.17 44.88
C GLU A 300 -1.03 -3.79 44.96
N PRO A 301 -0.59 -2.79 44.16
CA PRO A 301 -1.22 -1.47 44.15
C PRO A 301 -2.72 -1.54 43.84
N ASP A 302 -3.49 -0.61 44.42
CA ASP A 302 -4.95 -0.53 44.27
C ASP A 302 -5.41 -0.21 42.82
N PHE A 303 -4.49 0.01 41.89
CA PHE A 303 -4.76 0.30 40.48
C PHE A 303 -3.98 -0.65 39.56
N LEU A 304 -4.57 -1.00 38.41
CA LEU A 304 -3.94 -1.86 37.42
C LEU A 304 -3.17 -1.01 36.39
N PRO A 305 -1.86 -1.25 36.17
CA PRO A 305 -1.11 -0.62 35.09
C PRO A 305 -1.57 -1.13 33.72
N THR A 306 -1.38 -0.32 32.66
CA THR A 306 -1.73 -0.66 31.27
C THR A 306 -0.90 -1.84 30.72
N GLN A 307 0.31 -2.05 31.25
CA GLN A 307 1.24 -3.14 30.91
C GLN A 307 1.67 -3.21 29.43
N CYS A 308 1.45 -2.15 28.63
CA CYS A 308 1.78 -2.16 27.20
C CYS A 308 3.27 -2.49 26.93
N ILE A 309 4.18 -1.89 27.71
CA ILE A 309 5.63 -2.13 27.65
C ILE A 309 6.00 -3.59 28.00
N GLY A 310 5.13 -4.33 28.69
CA GLY A 310 5.34 -5.75 29.02
C GLY A 310 5.54 -6.60 27.77
N CYS A 311 4.72 -6.37 26.75
CA CYS A 311 4.82 -7.04 25.45
C CYS A 311 5.63 -6.20 24.44
N HIS A 312 5.33 -4.91 24.30
CA HIS A 312 5.94 -4.03 23.30
C HIS A 312 7.21 -3.33 23.83
N ASN A 313 8.19 -4.11 24.28
CA ASN A 313 9.41 -3.57 24.92
C ASN A 313 10.49 -3.07 23.93
N THR A 314 11.55 -2.49 24.50
CA THR A 314 12.77 -2.01 23.83
C THR A 314 12.57 -0.82 22.91
N ASP A 315 13.66 -0.29 22.35
CA ASP A 315 13.60 0.85 21.42
C ASP A 315 12.80 0.54 20.14
N SER A 316 12.67 -0.73 19.75
CA SER A 316 11.95 -1.14 18.53
C SER A 316 10.47 -1.40 18.76
N PHE A 317 9.97 -1.30 20.00
CA PHE A 317 8.58 -1.61 20.37
C PHE A 317 8.14 -3.02 19.95
N SER A 318 9.10 -3.92 19.77
CA SER A 318 8.90 -5.31 19.39
C SER A 318 9.40 -6.20 20.51
N GLN A 319 8.65 -7.25 20.82
CA GLN A 319 8.97 -8.10 21.95
C GLN A 319 10.30 -8.85 21.76
N THR A 320 11.15 -8.83 22.78
CA THR A 320 12.45 -9.54 22.79
C THR A 320 12.62 -10.48 23.99
N LYS A 321 11.57 -10.67 24.81
CA LYS A 321 11.57 -11.55 26.01
C LYS A 321 11.06 -12.97 25.67
N GLY A 322 11.04 -13.87 26.67
CA GLY A 322 10.91 -15.34 26.53
C GLY A 322 9.81 -15.87 25.59
N THR A 323 8.68 -15.17 25.42
CA THR A 323 7.63 -15.46 24.42
C THR A 323 7.29 -14.20 23.64
N ASN A 324 6.98 -14.32 22.34
CA ASN A 324 6.57 -13.20 21.45
C ASN A 324 5.12 -13.35 20.93
N TYR A 325 4.38 -14.31 21.48
CA TYR A 325 3.13 -14.80 20.93
C TYR A 325 2.06 -14.73 22.01
N HIS A 326 0.94 -14.08 21.71
CA HIS A 326 -0.09 -13.77 22.70
C HIS A 326 -1.49 -13.98 22.13
N ARG A 327 -2.39 -14.38 23.03
CA ARG A 327 -3.84 -14.34 22.82
C ARG A 327 -4.33 -12.95 23.21
N LEU A 328 -4.96 -12.27 22.26
CA LEU A 328 -5.39 -10.88 22.43
C LEU A 328 -6.89 -10.68 22.17
N ALA A 329 -7.67 -11.76 22.05
CA ALA A 329 -9.13 -11.72 21.86
C ALA A 329 -9.67 -10.93 20.64
N PHE A 330 -8.86 -10.45 19.70
CA PHE A 330 -9.40 -9.82 18.48
C PHE A 330 -10.37 -10.75 17.74
N ALA A 331 -11.49 -10.18 17.27
CA ALA A 331 -12.56 -10.93 16.62
C ALA A 331 -12.04 -11.77 15.43
N GLN A 332 -12.52 -12.99 15.33
CA GLN A 332 -12.14 -13.98 14.32
C GLN A 332 -12.98 -13.76 13.04
N ILE A 333 -12.59 -12.79 12.22
CA ILE A 333 -13.18 -12.56 10.88
C ILE A 333 -12.28 -13.12 9.78
N GLY A 334 -12.84 -13.36 8.60
CA GLY A 334 -12.11 -13.86 7.44
C GLY A 334 -12.35 -15.34 7.15
N PRO A 335 -11.70 -15.89 6.11
CA PRO A 335 -11.89 -17.27 5.66
C PRO A 335 -11.29 -18.33 6.59
N GLY A 336 -10.49 -17.94 7.58
CA GLY A 336 -9.78 -18.86 8.48
C GLY A 336 -8.64 -19.64 7.81
N ILE A 337 -7.94 -20.44 8.61
CA ILE A 337 -6.87 -21.37 8.19
C ILE A 337 -6.95 -22.69 8.96
N GLY A 338 -8.16 -23.10 9.33
CA GLY A 338 -8.40 -24.27 10.16
C GLY A 338 -8.23 -25.59 9.42
N GLU A 339 -8.56 -26.67 10.12
CA GLU A 339 -8.53 -28.03 9.57
C GLU A 339 -9.86 -28.37 8.89
N ALA A 340 -9.92 -29.48 8.16
CA ALA A 340 -11.14 -29.91 7.49
C ALA A 340 -12.31 -30.08 8.48
N GLY A 341 -13.43 -29.40 8.21
CA GLY A 341 -14.59 -29.33 9.10
C GLY A 341 -14.58 -28.19 10.12
N ASP A 342 -13.52 -27.39 10.17
CA ASP A 342 -13.38 -26.18 11.00
C ASP A 342 -12.55 -25.10 10.27
N GLU A 343 -12.68 -25.02 8.94
CA GLU A 343 -11.78 -24.27 8.06
C GLU A 343 -11.74 -22.77 8.37
N SER A 344 -12.87 -22.20 8.84
CA SER A 344 -13.02 -20.79 9.18
C SER A 344 -12.31 -20.36 10.48
N ASN A 345 -11.75 -21.31 11.24
CA ASN A 345 -11.12 -21.04 12.52
C ASN A 345 -9.61 -20.74 12.37
N ASP A 346 -9.18 -19.48 12.55
CA ASP A 346 -7.75 -19.16 12.61
C ASP A 346 -7.18 -19.46 14.00
N ARG A 347 -6.66 -20.68 14.14
CA ARG A 347 -6.08 -21.17 15.39
C ARG A 347 -4.69 -20.58 15.70
N GLY A 348 -4.16 -19.71 14.84
CA GLY A 348 -2.90 -19.01 15.07
C GLY A 348 -1.69 -19.94 15.06
N ARG A 349 -0.76 -19.70 15.99
CA ARG A 349 0.54 -20.40 16.05
C ARG A 349 0.45 -21.92 16.21
N THR A 350 -0.59 -22.45 16.86
CA THR A 350 -0.73 -23.91 17.06
C THR A 350 -0.71 -24.70 15.75
N LEU A 351 -1.10 -24.10 14.62
CA LEU A 351 -1.08 -24.76 13.32
C LEU A 351 0.33 -25.06 12.83
N ARG A 352 1.33 -24.30 13.28
CA ARG A 352 2.74 -24.55 12.95
C ARG A 352 3.38 -25.55 13.90
N ASN A 353 3.21 -25.37 15.21
CA ASN A 353 3.99 -26.07 16.23
C ASN A 353 3.25 -27.20 16.95
N GLN A 354 1.96 -27.40 16.65
CA GLN A 354 1.09 -28.42 17.24
C GLN A 354 0.95 -28.32 18.78
N ASN A 355 1.32 -27.20 19.37
CA ASN A 355 1.19 -26.95 20.80
C ASN A 355 -0.13 -26.23 21.10
N LEU A 356 -1.06 -26.93 21.75
CA LEU A 356 -2.35 -26.35 22.11
C LEU A 356 -2.24 -25.16 23.06
N ALA A 357 -1.14 -25.04 23.83
CA ALA A 357 -0.89 -23.85 24.64
C ALA A 357 -0.65 -22.59 23.80
N ASP A 358 -0.42 -22.70 22.48
CA ASP A 358 -0.26 -21.59 21.55
C ASP A 358 -1.49 -21.37 20.66
N ILE A 359 -2.64 -22.01 20.95
CA ILE A 359 -3.88 -21.75 20.21
C ILE A 359 -4.29 -20.28 20.35
N TYR A 360 -4.75 -19.69 19.25
CA TYR A 360 -5.11 -18.27 19.12
C TYR A 360 -3.98 -17.28 19.47
N SER A 361 -2.74 -17.77 19.54
CA SER A 361 -1.59 -16.92 19.78
C SER A 361 -1.05 -16.37 18.47
N PHE A 362 -0.85 -15.06 18.44
CA PHE A 362 -0.26 -14.34 17.32
C PHE A 362 0.95 -13.53 17.78
N ARG A 363 1.88 -13.30 16.86
CA ARG A 363 3.09 -12.53 17.08
C ARG A 363 2.77 -11.05 17.33
N SER A 364 3.31 -10.50 18.42
CA SER A 364 3.33 -9.05 18.63
C SER A 364 4.19 -8.34 17.57
N THR A 365 3.59 -7.34 16.93
CA THR A 365 4.26 -6.47 15.95
C THR A 365 4.93 -5.27 16.63
N THR A 366 5.82 -4.60 15.90
CA THR A 366 6.35 -3.29 16.33
C THR A 366 5.22 -2.26 16.35
N LEU A 367 5.35 -1.26 17.23
CA LEU A 367 4.47 -0.09 17.27
C LEU A 367 5.08 1.14 16.56
N LEU A 368 6.29 1.01 16.02
CA LEU A 368 6.89 2.06 15.19
C LEU A 368 6.01 2.29 13.95
N ASN A 369 5.68 3.56 13.69
CA ASN A 369 4.79 3.99 12.61
C ASN A 369 3.35 3.45 12.68
N VAL A 370 2.92 2.92 13.83
CA VAL A 370 1.61 2.25 13.95
C VAL A 370 0.45 3.16 13.52
N GLU A 371 0.58 4.48 13.64
CA GLU A 371 -0.40 5.46 13.20
C GLU A 371 -0.86 5.30 11.74
N VAL A 372 0.01 4.83 10.84
CA VAL A 372 -0.29 4.74 9.39
C VAL A 372 -0.43 3.32 8.87
N THR A 373 -0.43 2.31 9.75
CA THR A 373 -0.38 0.89 9.35
C THR A 373 -1.70 0.14 9.59
N GLY A 374 -2.80 0.86 9.76
CA GLY A 374 -4.13 0.27 9.89
C GLY A 374 -4.63 -0.36 8.58
N PRO A 375 -5.76 -1.12 8.62
CA PRO A 375 -6.51 -1.52 9.82
C PRO A 375 -5.73 -2.47 10.75
N TYR A 376 -6.13 -2.51 12.02
CA TYR A 376 -5.40 -3.14 13.13
C TYR A 376 -5.98 -4.49 13.55
N GLY A 377 -5.14 -5.32 14.16
CA GLY A 377 -5.46 -6.71 14.52
C GLY A 377 -4.91 -7.70 13.49
N HIS A 378 -4.99 -9.00 13.80
CA HIS A 378 -4.48 -10.04 12.89
C HIS A 378 -5.31 -10.15 11.60
N ALA A 379 -6.60 -9.80 11.67
CA ALA A 379 -7.54 -9.80 10.55
C ALA A 379 -8.02 -8.38 10.18
N GLY A 380 -7.36 -7.33 10.71
CA GLY A 380 -7.69 -5.94 10.39
C GLY A 380 -9.07 -5.51 10.89
N ASN A 381 -9.39 -5.84 12.15
CA ASN A 381 -10.68 -5.64 12.80
C ASN A 381 -11.06 -4.17 13.04
N TYR A 382 -10.08 -3.30 13.25
CA TYR A 382 -10.32 -1.91 13.66
C TYR A 382 -9.62 -0.93 12.74
N ASP A 383 -10.28 0.15 12.35
CA ASP A 383 -9.71 1.14 11.43
C ASP A 383 -8.87 2.19 12.17
N THR A 384 -9.10 2.37 13.47
CA THR A 384 -8.50 3.43 14.28
C THR A 384 -7.71 2.90 15.48
N LEU A 385 -6.74 3.68 15.96
CA LEU A 385 -6.00 3.35 17.18
C LEU A 385 -6.89 3.48 18.43
N GLU A 386 -7.86 4.37 18.38
CA GLU A 386 -8.87 4.58 19.41
C GLU A 386 -9.64 3.28 19.70
N GLU A 387 -10.15 2.61 18.67
CA GLU A 387 -10.82 1.30 18.80
C GLU A 387 -9.89 0.22 19.37
N VAL A 388 -8.61 0.23 18.99
CA VAL A 388 -7.62 -0.69 19.57
C VAL A 388 -7.43 -0.44 21.06
N ILE A 389 -7.30 0.82 21.48
CA ILE A 389 -7.17 1.17 22.90
C ILE A 389 -8.45 0.84 23.68
N GLU A 390 -9.63 1.02 23.08
CA GLU A 390 -10.89 0.58 23.67
C GLU A 390 -10.94 -0.93 23.85
N HIS A 391 -10.47 -1.71 22.87
CA HIS A 391 -10.37 -3.16 22.98
C HIS A 391 -9.47 -3.58 24.16
N TYR A 392 -8.30 -2.95 24.31
CA TYR A 392 -7.41 -3.25 25.45
C TYR A 392 -7.95 -2.78 26.80
N ASP A 393 -8.85 -1.78 26.83
CA ASP A 393 -9.48 -1.30 28.04
C ASP A 393 -10.57 -2.25 28.55
N ASP A 394 -11.41 -2.78 27.65
CA ASP A 394 -12.49 -3.72 27.98
C ASP A 394 -12.89 -4.61 26.77
N TYR A 395 -12.12 -5.67 26.51
CA TYR A 395 -12.33 -6.48 25.31
C TYR A 395 -13.69 -7.19 25.29
N HIS A 396 -14.26 -7.58 26.45
CA HIS A 396 -15.58 -8.24 26.49
C HIS A 396 -16.65 -7.32 25.89
N ALA A 397 -16.74 -6.09 26.40
CA ALA A 397 -17.73 -5.12 25.93
C ALA A 397 -17.53 -4.78 24.46
N ILE A 398 -16.27 -4.63 24.03
CA ILE A 398 -15.94 -4.25 22.65
C ILE A 398 -16.17 -5.40 21.66
N LEU A 399 -15.94 -6.66 22.04
CA LEU A 399 -16.21 -7.80 21.17
C LEU A 399 -17.70 -8.07 20.98
N ASP A 400 -18.49 -8.01 22.05
CA ASP A 400 -19.94 -8.15 21.94
C ASP A 400 -20.52 -7.02 21.06
N ASP A 401 -20.11 -5.76 21.29
CA ASP A 401 -20.55 -4.63 20.45
C ASP A 401 -20.13 -4.79 18.99
N TYR A 402 -18.87 -5.18 18.75
CA TYR A 402 -18.35 -5.42 17.41
C TYR A 402 -19.14 -6.51 16.68
N ILE A 403 -19.45 -7.63 17.33
CA ILE A 403 -20.15 -8.74 16.68
C ILE A 403 -21.63 -8.42 16.48
N ASP A 404 -22.31 -7.95 17.52
CA ASP A 404 -23.76 -7.70 17.50
C ASP A 404 -24.12 -6.55 16.55
N ASN A 405 -23.25 -5.54 16.44
CA ASN A 405 -23.41 -4.43 15.50
C ASN A 405 -22.66 -4.61 14.17
N GLN A 406 -22.16 -5.82 13.89
CA GLN A 406 -21.52 -6.17 12.61
C GLN A 406 -20.39 -5.22 12.25
N GLY A 407 -19.43 -5.02 13.15
CA GLY A 407 -18.35 -4.05 13.03
C GLY A 407 -17.58 -4.15 11.71
N TRP A 408 -17.35 -5.35 11.19
CA TRP A 408 -16.73 -5.54 9.86
C TRP A 408 -17.56 -4.87 8.76
N CYS A 409 -18.89 -4.95 8.78
CA CYS A 409 -19.76 -4.28 7.81
C CYS A 409 -19.65 -2.75 7.83
N LYS A 410 -19.06 -2.15 8.87
CA LYS A 410 -18.83 -0.70 8.95
C LYS A 410 -17.51 -0.28 8.29
N GLN A 411 -16.57 -1.21 8.13
CA GLN A 411 -15.25 -0.92 7.58
C GLN A 411 -15.33 -0.57 6.08
N PRO A 412 -14.46 0.33 5.58
CA PRO A 412 -14.43 0.75 4.18
C PRO A 412 -14.42 -0.39 3.17
N GLN A 413 -13.79 -1.52 3.50
CA GLN A 413 -13.69 -2.67 2.62
C GLN A 413 -15.03 -3.40 2.42
N PHE A 414 -15.86 -3.51 3.47
CA PHE A 414 -17.04 -4.37 3.47
C PHE A 414 -18.37 -3.61 3.42
N LYS A 415 -18.38 -2.30 3.73
CA LYS A 415 -19.60 -1.48 3.85
C LYS A 415 -20.52 -1.47 2.63
N ASP A 416 -19.97 -1.65 1.44
CA ASP A 416 -20.72 -1.64 0.18
C ASP A 416 -21.08 -3.04 -0.33
N ILE A 417 -20.74 -4.09 0.42
CA ILE A 417 -21.06 -5.48 0.08
C ILE A 417 -22.49 -5.78 0.51
N LYS A 418 -23.31 -6.20 -0.47
CA LYS A 418 -24.66 -6.68 -0.21
C LYS A 418 -24.60 -7.94 0.67
N ASN A 419 -25.39 -7.97 1.74
CA ASN A 419 -25.40 -9.05 2.73
C ASN A 419 -24.02 -9.27 3.39
N CYS A 420 -23.30 -8.19 3.71
CA CYS A 420 -21.99 -8.26 4.38
C CYS A 420 -21.95 -9.13 5.66
N VAL A 421 -23.10 -9.32 6.32
CA VAL A 421 -23.25 -10.17 7.51
C VAL A 421 -22.93 -11.64 7.22
N ASP A 422 -23.27 -12.10 6.01
CA ASP A 422 -23.10 -13.48 5.59
C ASP A 422 -21.64 -13.81 5.23
N LEU A 423 -20.73 -12.83 5.23
CA LEU A 423 -19.32 -13.03 4.89
C LEU A 423 -18.61 -13.93 5.91
N PHE A 424 -18.91 -13.75 7.21
CA PHE A 424 -18.18 -14.41 8.30
C PHE A 424 -19.14 -15.00 9.34
N PRO A 425 -19.94 -16.02 8.97
CA PRO A 425 -21.02 -16.54 9.82
C PRO A 425 -20.53 -17.13 11.14
N ASP A 426 -19.29 -17.62 11.21
CA ASP A 426 -18.72 -18.30 12.38
C ASP A 426 -17.99 -17.34 13.34
N THR A 427 -17.99 -16.02 13.07
CA THR A 427 -17.23 -15.02 13.83
C THR A 427 -17.52 -15.11 15.33
N ARG A 428 -18.79 -15.20 15.73
CA ARG A 428 -19.20 -15.29 17.14
C ARG A 428 -18.62 -16.53 17.81
N GLN A 429 -18.77 -17.69 17.18
CA GLN A 429 -18.33 -18.97 17.72
C GLN A 429 -16.82 -18.98 17.97
N HIS A 430 -16.03 -18.58 16.97
CA HIS A 430 -14.56 -18.61 17.06
C HIS A 430 -14.02 -17.54 18.01
N THR A 431 -14.64 -16.36 18.02
CA THR A 431 -14.26 -15.28 18.94
C THR A 431 -14.53 -15.66 20.40
N ASP A 432 -15.70 -16.26 20.69
CA ASP A 432 -16.03 -16.75 22.04
C ASP A 432 -15.07 -17.84 22.52
N ALA A 433 -14.70 -18.76 21.62
CA ALA A 433 -13.75 -19.82 21.93
C ALA A 433 -12.37 -19.23 22.32
N ALA A 434 -11.91 -18.21 21.60
CA ALA A 434 -10.66 -17.52 21.91
C ALA A 434 -10.76 -16.71 23.22
N ALA A 435 -11.85 -15.96 23.41
CA ALA A 435 -12.10 -15.16 24.61
C ALA A 435 -12.17 -16.02 25.87
N LYS A 436 -12.83 -17.18 25.79
CA LYS A 436 -12.94 -18.12 26.92
C LYS A 436 -11.57 -18.57 27.45
N ILE A 437 -10.60 -18.83 26.57
CA ILE A 437 -9.25 -19.25 27.00
C ILE A 437 -8.58 -18.14 27.80
N ILE A 438 -8.76 -16.89 27.37
CA ILE A 438 -8.21 -15.72 28.06
C ILE A 438 -8.92 -15.53 29.42
N ASP A 439 -10.24 -15.73 29.49
CA ASP A 439 -11.00 -15.69 30.74
C ASP A 439 -10.47 -16.71 31.76
N ASP A 440 -10.23 -17.94 31.29
CA ASP A 440 -9.68 -19.02 32.12
C ASP A 440 -8.27 -18.66 32.61
N GLU A 441 -7.42 -18.04 31.77
CA GLU A 441 -6.09 -17.54 32.16
C GLU A 441 -6.15 -16.41 33.19
N ILE A 442 -7.07 -15.46 33.02
CA ILE A 442 -7.29 -14.36 33.97
C ILE A 442 -7.76 -14.92 35.33
N ALA A 443 -8.67 -15.90 35.32
CA ALA A 443 -9.16 -16.59 36.51
C ALA A 443 -8.04 -17.34 37.24
N ASP A 444 -7.08 -17.90 36.49
CA ASP A 444 -5.87 -18.55 37.02
C ASP A 444 -4.79 -17.54 37.46
N GLY A 445 -5.06 -16.24 37.35
CA GLY A 445 -4.22 -15.17 37.88
C GLY A 445 -3.33 -14.48 36.85
N ALA A 446 -3.52 -14.72 35.55
CA ALA A 446 -2.79 -13.97 34.52
C ALA A 446 -3.04 -12.45 34.68
N PRO A 447 -1.99 -11.62 34.59
CA PRO A 447 -2.11 -10.18 34.75
C PRO A 447 -2.52 -9.45 33.45
N VAL A 448 -2.80 -10.18 32.37
CA VAL A 448 -2.99 -9.65 31.02
C VAL A 448 -4.48 -9.46 30.70
N LEU A 449 -4.82 -8.43 29.93
CA LEU A 449 -6.19 -8.13 29.44
C LEU A 449 -7.28 -7.98 30.52
N ARG A 450 -6.89 -7.67 31.76
CA ARG A 450 -7.85 -7.22 32.78
C ARG A 450 -8.36 -5.83 32.42
N LYS A 451 -9.64 -5.57 32.72
CA LYS A 451 -10.26 -4.26 32.52
C LYS A 451 -9.44 -3.15 33.17
N LEU A 452 -9.07 -2.13 32.39
CA LEU A 452 -8.15 -1.06 32.82
C LEU A 452 -8.87 0.16 33.40
N GLU A 453 -10.14 0.36 33.05
CA GLU A 453 -10.98 1.51 33.47
C GLU A 453 -10.39 2.88 33.10
N LEU A 454 -9.81 2.97 31.89
CA LEU A 454 -9.18 4.19 31.40
C LEU A 454 -10.21 5.31 31.17
N SER A 455 -9.90 6.51 31.62
CA SER A 455 -10.65 7.72 31.28
C SER A 455 -10.49 8.09 29.80
N THR A 456 -11.41 8.89 29.26
CA THR A 456 -11.32 9.42 27.88
C THR A 456 -9.98 10.13 27.62
N GLN A 457 -9.46 10.85 28.61
CA GLN A 457 -8.18 11.56 28.48
C GLN A 457 -7.00 10.59 28.41
N GLU A 458 -6.99 9.53 29.22
CA GLU A 458 -5.93 8.53 29.22
C GLU A 458 -5.90 7.73 27.91
N LYS A 459 -7.08 7.37 27.38
CA LYS A 459 -7.19 6.75 26.04
C LYS A 459 -6.60 7.65 24.95
N ALA A 460 -6.99 8.93 24.94
CA ALA A 460 -6.46 9.90 24.00
C ALA A 460 -4.94 10.12 24.16
N ASP A 461 -4.43 10.13 25.40
CA ASP A 461 -3.01 10.28 25.68
C ASP A 461 -2.21 9.08 25.16
N LEU A 462 -2.69 7.84 25.36
CA LEU A 462 -2.09 6.63 24.79
C LEU A 462 -2.04 6.67 23.27
N VAL A 463 -3.16 7.03 22.61
CA VAL A 463 -3.18 7.19 21.15
C VAL A 463 -2.18 8.25 20.70
N ASN A 464 -2.13 9.40 21.35
CA ASN A 464 -1.19 10.45 21.00
C ASN A 464 0.26 10.01 21.18
N PHE A 465 0.57 9.20 22.20
CA PHE A 465 1.89 8.58 22.34
C PHE A 465 2.22 7.65 21.17
N MET A 466 1.28 6.80 20.73
CA MET A 466 1.49 5.95 19.54
C MET A 466 1.79 6.78 18.29
N LYS A 467 1.11 7.93 18.11
CA LYS A 467 1.41 8.89 17.02
C LYS A 467 2.81 9.52 17.14
N ALA A 468 3.39 9.59 18.35
CA ALA A 468 4.77 10.05 18.54
C ALA A 468 5.83 9.05 18.07
N LEU A 469 5.43 7.80 17.77
CA LEU A 469 6.29 6.73 17.25
C LEU A 469 6.39 6.76 15.71
N THR A 470 5.72 7.70 15.07
CA THR A 470 5.69 7.86 13.61
C THR A 470 6.88 8.68 13.13
N ASP A 471 7.65 8.11 12.21
CA ASP A 471 8.65 8.81 11.41
C ASP A 471 7.93 9.74 10.42
N PRO A 472 8.20 11.06 10.39
CA PRO A 472 7.55 11.97 9.46
C PRO A 472 7.66 11.56 7.99
N CYS A 473 8.71 10.81 7.61
CA CYS A 473 8.91 10.32 6.24
C CYS A 473 7.73 9.50 5.73
N VAL A 474 7.11 8.67 6.57
CA VAL A 474 6.01 7.78 6.15
C VAL A 474 4.71 8.53 5.85
N LYS A 475 4.69 9.85 6.11
CA LYS A 475 3.59 10.77 5.84
C LYS A 475 3.94 11.79 4.74
N GLN A 476 5.06 11.61 4.04
CA GLN A 476 5.52 12.50 2.99
C GLN A 476 5.85 11.71 1.71
N ALA A 477 5.14 12.01 0.62
CA ALA A 477 5.29 11.29 -0.64
C ALA A 477 6.70 11.42 -1.25
N ASP A 478 7.35 12.58 -1.17
CA ASP A 478 8.74 12.74 -1.66
C ASP A 478 9.75 11.91 -0.88
N CYS A 479 9.56 11.79 0.43
CA CYS A 479 10.42 10.97 1.25
C CYS A 479 10.26 9.49 0.88
N LEU A 480 9.02 9.00 0.78
CA LEU A 480 8.74 7.62 0.38
C LEU A 480 9.12 7.30 -1.07
N ALA A 481 9.26 8.30 -1.95
CA ALA A 481 9.61 8.10 -3.35
C ALA A 481 10.93 7.31 -3.55
N ALA A 482 11.88 7.39 -2.60
CA ALA A 482 13.12 6.62 -2.65
C ALA A 482 12.88 5.09 -2.71
N TRP A 483 11.78 4.62 -2.12
CA TRP A 483 11.37 3.21 -2.08
C TRP A 483 10.35 2.83 -3.17
N LEU A 484 9.99 3.74 -4.07
CA LEU A 484 9.15 3.45 -5.22
C LEU A 484 10.00 3.32 -6.49
N PRO A 485 9.61 2.45 -7.45
CA PRO A 485 10.25 2.41 -8.76
C PRO A 485 10.21 3.78 -9.44
N GLN A 486 11.37 4.27 -9.87
CA GLN A 486 11.50 5.54 -10.55
C GLN A 486 11.68 5.34 -12.05
N PRO A 487 11.17 6.26 -12.90
CA PRO A 487 11.33 6.19 -14.36
C PRO A 487 12.75 5.88 -14.87
N HIS A 488 13.77 6.44 -14.22
CA HIS A 488 15.17 6.27 -14.63
C HIS A 488 15.75 4.89 -14.26
N GLU A 489 15.09 4.14 -13.39
CA GLU A 489 15.47 2.76 -13.03
C GLU A 489 14.98 1.74 -14.06
N GLY A 490 14.10 2.16 -14.98
CA GLY A 490 13.57 1.34 -16.06
C GLY A 490 12.46 0.38 -15.62
N ASP A 491 11.95 -0.36 -16.60
CA ASP A 491 10.97 -1.44 -16.41
C ASP A 491 11.57 -2.71 -17.05
N PRO A 492 12.05 -3.69 -16.26
CA PRO A 492 12.75 -4.83 -16.84
C PRO A 492 11.88 -5.76 -17.71
N ASP A 493 10.56 -5.77 -17.50
CA ASP A 493 9.65 -6.77 -18.09
C ASP A 493 8.30 -6.24 -18.59
N GLY A 494 7.99 -4.96 -18.36
CA GLY A 494 6.71 -4.36 -18.70
C GLY A 494 5.58 -4.73 -17.73
N LEU A 495 5.92 -5.27 -16.55
CA LEU A 495 4.96 -5.79 -15.57
C LEU A 495 5.13 -5.15 -14.19
N GLN A 496 5.81 -4.01 -14.10
CA GLN A 496 5.80 -3.20 -12.89
C GLN A 496 4.36 -2.81 -12.50
N LEU A 497 4.08 -2.78 -11.20
CA LEU A 497 2.77 -2.43 -10.67
C LEU A 497 2.53 -0.91 -10.80
N TYR A 498 1.56 -0.55 -11.63
CA TYR A 498 1.07 0.82 -11.77
C TYR A 498 -0.08 1.05 -10.78
N ALA A 499 0.26 1.28 -9.52
CA ALA A 499 -0.72 1.39 -8.44
C ALA A 499 -1.71 2.54 -8.68
N LYS A 500 -3.01 2.23 -8.60
CA LYS A 500 -4.14 3.16 -8.73
C LYS A 500 -5.02 3.10 -7.49
N ASN A 501 -5.72 4.19 -7.22
CA ASN A 501 -6.81 4.17 -6.26
C ASN A 501 -8.14 3.76 -6.94
N TYR A 502 -9.22 3.68 -6.16
CA TYR A 502 -10.55 3.30 -6.66
C TYR A 502 -11.16 4.27 -7.69
N GLN A 503 -10.65 5.50 -7.80
CA GLN A 503 -11.07 6.48 -8.82
C GLN A 503 -10.33 6.26 -10.16
N GLY A 504 -9.41 5.28 -10.23
CA GLY A 504 -8.63 4.95 -11.42
C GLY A 504 -7.49 5.95 -11.71
N VAL A 505 -7.11 6.76 -10.72
CA VAL A 505 -5.94 7.65 -10.81
C VAL A 505 -4.75 7.04 -10.07
N PRO A 506 -3.50 7.47 -10.33
CA PRO A 506 -2.32 7.00 -9.60
C PRO A 506 -2.52 7.05 -8.09
N LEU A 507 -2.05 6.02 -7.40
CA LEU A 507 -2.14 5.95 -5.95
C LEU A 507 -1.28 7.05 -5.33
N TYR A 508 -1.84 7.74 -4.35
CA TYR A 508 -1.18 8.80 -3.60
C TYR A 508 -1.29 8.56 -2.11
N LEU A 509 -0.37 9.14 -1.35
CA LEU A 509 -0.33 9.07 0.10
C LEU A 509 -1.52 9.85 0.69
N PRO A 510 -2.42 9.20 1.43
CA PRO A 510 -3.63 9.84 1.95
C PRO A 510 -3.32 10.83 3.07
N ALA A 511 -4.23 11.78 3.27
CA ALA A 511 -4.19 12.74 4.36
C ALA A 511 -5.50 12.68 5.17
N ASP A 512 -5.41 12.84 6.49
CA ASP A 512 -6.57 12.85 7.39
C ASP A 512 -7.24 14.23 7.38
N CYS A 513 -7.98 14.54 6.31
CA CYS A 513 -8.58 15.85 6.14
C CYS A 513 -9.75 16.09 7.11
N ALA A 514 -9.60 17.10 7.97
CA ALA A 514 -10.62 17.55 8.90
C ALA A 514 -11.31 18.84 8.40
N GLN A 515 -12.45 19.15 9.02
CA GLN A 515 -13.15 20.39 8.75
C GLN A 515 -12.27 21.59 9.13
N GLY A 516 -12.13 22.55 8.21
CA GLY A 516 -11.35 23.77 8.42
C GLY A 516 -9.90 23.67 7.95
N ASP A 517 -9.41 22.46 7.64
CA ASP A 517 -8.11 22.30 7.01
C ASP A 517 -8.10 22.96 5.64
N THR A 518 -7.08 23.76 5.38
CA THR A 518 -6.93 24.51 4.13
C THR A 518 -5.47 24.66 3.77
N ALA A 519 -5.06 23.95 2.72
CA ALA A 519 -3.79 24.15 2.06
C ALA A 519 -3.72 25.58 1.50
N VAL A 520 -2.52 26.14 1.47
CA VAL A 520 -2.28 27.52 1.04
C VAL A 520 -2.62 27.67 -0.44
N THR A 521 -3.51 28.60 -0.79
CA THR A 521 -3.81 28.89 -2.19
C THR A 521 -2.62 29.56 -2.91
N GLY A 522 -2.43 29.26 -4.19
CA GLY A 522 -1.25 29.69 -4.97
C GLY A 522 0.02 28.88 -4.67
N SER A 523 -0.08 27.79 -3.91
CA SER A 523 1.04 26.91 -3.59
C SER A 523 1.20 25.77 -4.62
N ARG A 524 2.31 25.06 -4.50
CA ARG A 524 2.58 23.86 -5.29
C ARG A 524 1.77 22.71 -4.72
N LEU A 525 1.02 22.00 -5.58
CA LEU A 525 0.49 20.69 -5.24
C LEU A 525 1.60 19.67 -5.47
N MET A 526 1.98 18.97 -4.41
CA MET A 526 3.02 17.98 -4.46
C MET A 526 2.52 16.70 -5.12
N LEU A 527 3.36 16.07 -5.94
CA LEU A 527 2.98 14.83 -6.62
C LEU A 527 2.82 13.71 -5.60
N ASP A 528 1.78 12.92 -5.81
CA ASP A 528 1.39 11.75 -5.04
C ASP A 528 1.14 12.03 -3.55
N GLN A 529 0.94 13.30 -3.19
CA GLN A 529 0.59 13.76 -1.85
C GLN A 529 -0.84 14.29 -1.84
N GLU A 530 -1.66 13.77 -0.93
CA GLU A 530 -2.98 14.35 -0.67
C GLU A 530 -2.85 15.62 0.18
N GLU A 531 -3.59 16.66 -0.21
CA GLU A 531 -3.69 17.95 0.46
C GLU A 531 -5.15 18.23 0.86
N CYS A 532 -5.33 18.83 2.02
CA CYS A 532 -6.66 19.08 2.60
C CYS A 532 -7.11 20.53 2.35
N ILE A 533 -8.32 20.71 1.81
CA ILE A 533 -8.87 22.03 1.50
C ILE A 533 -10.32 22.22 1.99
N SER A 534 -10.59 23.43 2.47
CA SER A 534 -11.91 23.89 2.92
C SER A 534 -12.10 25.33 2.49
N GLY A 535 -13.19 25.64 1.78
CA GLY A 535 -13.43 26.99 1.26
C GLY A 535 -14.29 26.98 0.00
N LYS A 536 -14.06 27.95 -0.89
CA LYS A 536 -14.81 28.09 -2.16
C LYS A 536 -13.92 28.03 -3.40
N ALA A 537 -12.66 28.41 -3.27
CA ALA A 537 -11.71 28.45 -4.36
C ALA A 537 -10.30 28.22 -3.82
N HIS A 538 -9.60 27.24 -4.39
CA HIS A 538 -8.18 27.02 -4.18
C HIS A 538 -7.49 26.92 -5.53
N TYR A 539 -6.29 27.48 -5.63
CA TYR A 539 -5.49 27.53 -6.84
C TYR A 539 -4.15 26.84 -6.56
N PHE A 540 -3.76 25.91 -7.42
CA PHE A 540 -2.52 25.14 -7.26
C PHE A 540 -1.74 25.03 -8.56
N TYR A 541 -0.43 24.88 -8.46
CA TYR A 541 0.40 24.54 -9.61
C TYR A 541 1.18 23.25 -9.38
N VAL A 542 1.52 22.58 -10.46
CA VAL A 542 2.40 21.39 -10.49
C VAL A 542 3.51 21.65 -11.49
N ASP A 543 4.74 21.32 -11.11
CA ASP A 543 5.89 21.39 -12.02
C ASP A 543 6.16 19.99 -12.58
N VAL A 544 6.14 19.87 -13.91
CA VAL A 544 6.32 18.62 -14.65
C VAL A 544 7.70 18.59 -15.31
N ALA A 545 8.43 17.48 -15.12
CA ALA A 545 9.83 17.35 -15.52
C ALA A 545 10.03 16.97 -17.00
N HIS A 546 9.08 16.26 -17.61
CA HIS A 546 9.22 15.69 -18.95
C HIS A 546 8.04 16.04 -19.86
N ASP A 547 8.31 16.14 -21.16
CA ASP A 547 7.26 16.30 -22.16
C ASP A 547 6.37 15.06 -22.23
N ASN A 548 5.14 15.22 -22.72
CA ASN A 548 4.19 14.12 -22.88
C ASN A 548 3.90 13.33 -21.58
N THR A 549 3.91 14.01 -20.43
CA THR A 549 3.57 13.43 -19.13
C THR A 549 2.06 13.42 -18.95
N THR A 550 1.49 12.30 -18.53
CA THR A 550 0.09 12.27 -18.09
C THR A 550 -0.01 12.69 -16.64
N LEU A 551 -0.72 13.79 -16.42
CA LEU A 551 -0.98 14.37 -15.11
C LEU A 551 -2.45 14.14 -14.76
N TYR A 552 -2.67 13.61 -13.57
CA TYR A 552 -3.96 13.41 -12.96
C TYR A 552 -4.13 14.41 -11.83
N PHE A 553 -5.31 14.98 -11.73
CA PHE A 553 -5.78 15.67 -10.55
C PHE A 553 -7.07 14.99 -10.09
N SER A 554 -7.19 14.75 -8.80
CA SER A 554 -8.39 14.19 -8.22
C SER A 554 -8.83 14.97 -6.99
N SER A 555 -10.12 14.88 -6.70
CA SER A 555 -10.65 15.20 -5.38
C SER A 555 -11.54 14.08 -4.87
N ARG A 556 -11.63 13.96 -3.54
CA ARG A 556 -12.49 12.99 -2.83
C ARG A 556 -12.75 13.45 -1.40
N SER A 557 -13.55 12.68 -0.67
CA SER A 557 -13.87 12.92 0.75
C SER A 557 -14.58 14.27 0.99
N GLY A 558 -14.89 14.58 2.24
CA GLY A 558 -15.49 15.85 2.62
C GLY A 558 -16.90 16.09 2.08
N THR A 559 -17.26 17.37 1.95
CA THR A 559 -18.57 17.82 1.47
C THR A 559 -18.44 18.91 0.40
N GLY A 560 -19.48 19.09 -0.41
CA GLY A 560 -19.53 20.09 -1.49
C GLY A 560 -19.76 19.48 -2.87
N GLN A 561 -19.68 20.32 -3.90
CA GLN A 561 -19.79 19.98 -5.32
C GLN A 561 -18.65 20.66 -6.12
N PRO A 562 -17.38 20.41 -5.76
CA PRO A 562 -16.25 21.04 -6.41
C PRO A 562 -16.14 20.65 -7.89
N ARG A 563 -15.51 21.52 -8.66
CA ARG A 563 -15.04 21.21 -10.01
C ARG A 563 -13.58 21.64 -10.15
N LEU A 564 -12.77 20.79 -10.78
CA LEU A 564 -11.37 21.11 -11.08
C LEU A 564 -11.29 21.65 -12.51
N PHE A 565 -10.50 22.69 -12.67
CA PHE A 565 -10.22 23.34 -13.95
C PHE A 565 -8.73 23.38 -14.18
N TYR A 566 -8.28 23.09 -15.39
CA TYR A 566 -6.86 23.07 -15.75
C TYR A 566 -6.56 24.09 -16.85
N ASN A 567 -5.37 24.69 -16.77
CA ASN A 567 -4.80 25.52 -17.82
C ASN A 567 -3.27 25.45 -17.77
N ALA A 568 -2.61 25.31 -18.93
CA ALA A 568 -1.17 25.14 -19.04
C ALA A 568 -0.34 26.40 -18.70
N TYR A 569 -0.95 27.59 -18.66
CA TYR A 569 -0.21 28.86 -18.65
C TYR A 569 -0.60 29.83 -17.54
N GLN A 570 -1.80 29.71 -16.99
CA GLN A 570 -2.34 30.64 -15.98
C GLN A 570 -3.38 29.96 -15.10
N TRP A 571 -3.82 30.62 -14.03
CA TRP A 571 -4.90 30.12 -13.19
C TRP A 571 -6.16 29.82 -14.00
N ALA A 572 -6.67 28.61 -13.82
CA ALA A 572 -7.82 28.13 -14.57
C ALA A 572 -9.14 28.62 -13.95
N ASP A 573 -10.08 28.98 -14.79
CA ASP A 573 -11.46 29.32 -14.43
C ASP A 573 -12.42 28.74 -15.49
N PRO A 574 -13.75 28.75 -15.25
CA PRO A 574 -14.70 28.16 -16.19
C PRO A 574 -14.70 28.76 -17.60
N GLN A 575 -14.15 29.95 -17.79
CA GLN A 575 -14.08 30.66 -19.07
C GLN A 575 -12.78 30.36 -19.84
N ASN A 576 -11.67 30.09 -19.13
CA ASN A 576 -10.35 29.92 -19.74
C ASN A 576 -9.79 28.48 -19.65
N ALA A 577 -10.51 27.56 -19.00
CA ALA A 577 -10.06 26.18 -18.77
C ALA A 577 -9.85 25.43 -20.09
N GLN A 578 -8.68 24.79 -20.20
CA GLN A 578 -8.31 23.89 -21.28
C GLN A 578 -8.77 22.44 -21.03
N ALA A 579 -9.08 22.11 -19.78
CA ALA A 579 -9.71 20.86 -19.38
C ALA A 579 -10.45 21.04 -18.04
N THR A 580 -11.44 20.21 -17.80
CA THR A 580 -12.31 20.28 -16.62
C THR A 580 -12.59 18.87 -16.10
N SER A 581 -12.71 18.70 -14.79
CA SER A 581 -12.93 17.37 -14.20
C SER A 581 -14.29 16.78 -14.54
N HIS A 582 -14.37 15.46 -14.48
CA HIS A 582 -15.59 14.68 -14.51
C HIS A 582 -15.75 13.91 -13.20
N GLY A 583 -16.99 13.62 -12.79
CA GLY A 583 -17.28 12.95 -11.52
C GLY A 583 -18.54 13.45 -10.85
N THR A 584 -18.83 12.96 -9.65
CA THR A 584 -20.06 13.25 -8.88
C THR A 584 -19.72 13.70 -7.47
N GLY A 585 -20.37 14.77 -7.00
CA GLY A 585 -20.08 15.28 -5.65
C GLY A 585 -18.64 15.74 -5.54
N THR A 586 -18.01 15.36 -4.43
CA THR A 586 -16.60 15.62 -4.16
C THR A 586 -15.64 14.71 -4.91
N GLU A 587 -16.13 13.62 -5.48
CA GLU A 587 -15.32 12.70 -6.29
C GLU A 587 -15.19 13.25 -7.70
N GLN A 588 -14.05 13.87 -7.99
CA GLN A 588 -13.75 14.45 -9.29
C GLN A 588 -12.40 13.93 -9.79
N VAL A 589 -12.29 13.71 -11.09
CA VAL A 589 -11.05 13.34 -11.77
C VAL A 589 -10.85 14.22 -12.99
N LEU A 590 -9.66 14.80 -13.12
CA LEU A 590 -9.18 15.53 -14.28
C LEU A 590 -7.89 14.87 -14.74
N LYS A 591 -7.85 14.42 -16.00
CA LYS A 591 -6.70 13.77 -16.61
C LYS A 591 -6.27 14.58 -17.82
N VAL A 592 -5.01 15.00 -17.87
CA VAL A 592 -4.45 15.80 -18.96
C VAL A 592 -3.07 15.29 -19.34
N THR A 593 -2.73 15.33 -20.62
CA THR A 593 -1.35 15.13 -21.06
C THR A 593 -0.69 16.48 -21.20
N VAL A 594 0.49 16.66 -20.61
CA VAL A 594 1.14 17.96 -20.49
C VAL A 594 2.61 17.86 -20.81
N ASN A 595 3.20 18.97 -21.26
CA ASN A 595 4.62 19.04 -21.52
C ASN A 595 5.40 19.45 -20.27
N ARG A 596 6.74 19.41 -20.35
CA ARG A 596 7.61 19.92 -19.30
C ARG A 596 7.27 21.38 -19.00
N GLY A 597 7.20 21.73 -17.72
CA GLY A 597 6.93 23.09 -17.27
C GLY A 597 5.93 23.14 -16.14
N ARG A 598 5.52 24.37 -15.81
CA ARG A 598 4.55 24.64 -14.75
C ARG A 598 3.14 24.61 -15.32
N HIS A 599 2.26 23.90 -14.61
CA HIS A 599 0.86 23.72 -14.96
C HIS A 599 -0.05 24.15 -13.83
N PHE A 600 -1.24 24.65 -14.14
CA PHE A 600 -2.13 25.28 -13.16
C PHE A 600 -3.47 24.54 -13.09
N VAL A 601 -3.94 24.32 -11.86
CA VAL A 601 -5.24 23.73 -11.55
C VAL A 601 -5.97 24.59 -10.52
N SER A 602 -7.29 24.69 -10.66
CA SER A 602 -8.15 25.41 -9.72
C SER A 602 -9.29 24.50 -9.27
N VAL A 603 -9.61 24.53 -7.97
CA VAL A 603 -10.72 23.78 -7.37
C VAL A 603 -11.79 24.78 -6.93
N LEU A 604 -12.93 24.80 -7.62
CA LEU A 604 -13.96 25.82 -7.43
C LEU A 604 -15.31 25.20 -7.06
N ASP A 605 -15.96 25.76 -6.04
CA ASP A 605 -17.38 25.55 -5.73
C ASP A 605 -17.97 26.86 -5.17
N PRO A 606 -18.91 27.52 -5.88
CA PRO A 606 -19.56 28.74 -5.39
C PRO A 606 -20.27 28.59 -4.04
N SER A 607 -20.79 27.39 -3.76
CA SER A 607 -21.47 27.03 -2.50
C SER A 607 -20.46 26.71 -1.39
N GLY A 608 -19.29 26.19 -1.79
CA GLY A 608 -18.17 25.84 -0.92
C GLY A 608 -18.11 24.37 -0.56
N TYR A 609 -16.92 23.94 -0.14
CA TYR A 609 -16.56 22.60 0.30
C TYR A 609 -15.84 22.63 1.65
N GLN A 610 -15.87 21.50 2.37
CA GLN A 610 -15.22 21.33 3.68
C GLN A 610 -14.57 19.94 3.76
N GLY A 611 -13.34 19.88 4.30
CA GLY A 611 -12.60 18.64 4.48
C GLY A 611 -12.36 17.88 3.17
N LEU A 612 -12.25 18.62 2.06
CA LEU A 612 -12.07 18.04 0.73
C LEU A 612 -10.59 17.67 0.55
N SER A 613 -10.35 16.45 0.11
CA SER A 613 -9.03 15.98 -0.27
C SER A 613 -8.77 16.29 -1.73
N VAL A 614 -7.58 16.80 -2.06
CA VAL A 614 -7.12 16.99 -3.44
C VAL A 614 -5.72 16.43 -3.62
N ALA A 615 -5.46 15.83 -4.77
CA ALA A 615 -4.15 15.27 -5.08
C ALA A 615 -3.81 15.50 -6.55
N ALA A 616 -2.51 15.57 -6.84
CA ALA A 616 -1.97 15.44 -8.18
C ALA A 616 -1.09 14.20 -8.23
N GLY A 617 -1.20 13.44 -9.31
CA GLY A 617 -0.34 12.28 -9.54
C GLY A 617 0.08 12.21 -11.00
N ILE A 618 1.22 11.60 -11.25
CA ILE A 618 1.62 11.19 -12.59
C ILE A 618 1.55 9.67 -12.66
N ASP A 619 1.47 9.09 -13.85
CA ASP A 619 1.79 7.66 -13.97
C ASP A 619 3.23 7.47 -13.44
N SER A 620 3.34 6.79 -12.29
CA SER A 620 4.63 6.36 -11.74
C SER A 620 5.08 5.14 -12.52
N ALA A 621 6.36 5.17 -12.91
CA ALA A 621 6.89 4.51 -14.10
C ALA A 621 6.29 5.08 -15.40
N LEU A 622 7.20 5.52 -16.27
CA LEU A 622 6.90 5.92 -17.65
C LEU A 622 5.72 5.10 -18.19
N ARG A 623 4.64 5.78 -18.61
CA ARG A 623 3.74 5.20 -19.63
C ARG A 623 4.65 4.55 -20.66
N GLU A 624 4.65 3.22 -20.67
CA GLU A 624 5.81 2.49 -21.14
C GLU A 624 6.32 2.96 -22.53
N PRO A 625 7.64 2.90 -22.79
CA PRO A 625 8.08 2.38 -24.08
C PRO A 625 7.61 0.90 -24.20
N GLY A 626 6.31 0.67 -24.47
CA GLY A 626 5.74 -0.68 -24.32
C GLY A 626 4.21 -0.83 -24.39
N GLU A 627 3.40 0.23 -24.16
CA GLU A 627 2.06 0.25 -24.76
C GLU A 627 2.29 0.45 -26.27
N LEU A 628 2.56 -0.65 -26.99
CA LEU A 628 2.80 -0.61 -28.42
C LEU A 628 1.57 0.04 -29.03
N PRO A 629 1.70 1.27 -29.57
CA PRO A 629 0.57 1.93 -30.21
C PRO A 629 0.04 0.96 -31.25
N ARG A 630 -1.28 0.71 -31.22
CA ARG A 630 -1.91 -0.20 -32.19
C ARG A 630 -1.38 0.15 -33.56
N ASP A 631 -0.81 -0.85 -34.24
CA ASP A 631 -0.22 -0.61 -35.54
C ASP A 631 -1.28 -0.05 -36.49
N ILE A 632 -0.86 0.80 -37.42
CA ILE A 632 -1.76 1.47 -38.35
C ILE A 632 -1.49 0.95 -39.75
N VAL A 633 -2.52 0.93 -40.59
CA VAL A 633 -2.36 0.51 -41.98
C VAL A 633 -1.45 1.49 -42.71
N ASN A 634 -0.58 0.97 -43.59
CA ASN A 634 0.20 1.81 -44.49
C ASN A 634 -0.71 2.42 -45.57
N ALA A 635 -1.24 3.60 -45.29
CA ALA A 635 -2.15 4.32 -46.17
C ALA A 635 -1.45 4.84 -47.44
N CYS A 636 -0.11 4.89 -47.47
CA CYS A 636 0.66 5.37 -48.61
C CYS A 636 0.87 4.32 -49.72
N VAL A 637 0.43 3.06 -49.52
CA VAL A 637 0.50 2.02 -50.57
C VAL A 637 -0.51 2.31 -51.70
N GLU A 638 -1.73 2.72 -51.35
CA GLU A 638 -2.81 2.99 -52.32
C GLU A 638 -3.37 4.42 -52.22
N GLY A 639 -3.07 5.14 -51.14
CA GLY A 639 -3.60 6.48 -50.88
C GLY A 639 -2.71 7.59 -51.45
N LEU A 640 -3.36 8.61 -52.01
CA LEU A 640 -2.67 9.83 -52.43
C LEU A 640 -2.15 10.60 -51.19
N PRO A 641 -0.88 11.03 -51.17
CA PRO A 641 -0.35 11.86 -50.09
C PRO A 641 -1.12 13.18 -49.98
N SER A 642 -1.46 13.57 -48.76
CA SER A 642 -2.10 14.85 -48.47
C SER A 642 -1.25 15.70 -47.54
N GLY A 643 -1.00 16.95 -47.93
CA GLY A 643 -0.39 17.96 -47.06
C GLY A 643 -1.40 18.73 -46.21
N TYR A 644 -2.70 18.54 -46.45
CA TYR A 644 -3.79 19.21 -45.74
C TYR A 644 -5.08 18.36 -45.78
N ALA A 645 -5.53 17.81 -44.65
CA ALA A 645 -6.80 17.08 -44.61
C ALA A 645 -7.49 17.04 -43.24
N GLU A 646 -8.82 16.90 -43.25
CA GLU A 646 -9.56 16.46 -42.06
C GLU A 646 -9.35 14.95 -41.87
N LEU A 647 -9.03 14.51 -40.66
CA LEU A 647 -8.89 13.09 -40.34
C LEU A 647 -10.20 12.53 -39.80
N LEU A 648 -10.46 11.28 -40.17
CA LEU A 648 -11.57 10.49 -39.63
C LEU A 648 -11.04 9.53 -38.58
N SER A 649 -11.70 9.50 -37.41
CA SER A 649 -11.34 8.58 -36.33
C SER A 649 -11.23 7.14 -36.83
N GLY A 650 -10.11 6.47 -36.54
CA GLY A 650 -9.83 5.08 -36.91
C GLY A 650 -9.39 4.86 -38.35
N LYS A 651 -9.16 5.92 -39.14
CA LYS A 651 -8.71 5.80 -40.54
C LYS A 651 -7.33 6.42 -40.73
N ALA A 652 -6.39 5.61 -41.21
CA ALA A 652 -5.07 6.07 -41.62
C ALA A 652 -5.13 6.90 -42.92
N GLN A 653 -4.29 7.93 -43.00
CA GLN A 653 -4.15 8.85 -44.13
C GLN A 653 -2.67 8.97 -44.50
N CYS A 654 -2.35 8.98 -45.79
CA CYS A 654 -0.99 9.22 -46.25
C CYS A 654 -0.64 10.71 -46.15
N ALA A 655 0.47 11.02 -45.48
CA ALA A 655 1.00 12.38 -45.37
C ALA A 655 1.91 12.72 -46.56
N ALA A 656 1.84 13.96 -47.04
CA ALA A 656 2.77 14.46 -48.05
C ALA A 656 4.19 14.58 -47.47
N PRO A 657 5.24 14.46 -48.32
CA PRO A 657 6.61 14.69 -47.90
C PRO A 657 6.81 16.08 -47.29
N GLY A 658 7.69 16.19 -46.29
CA GLY A 658 7.92 17.40 -45.51
C GLY A 658 6.83 17.64 -44.46
N ASP A 659 6.33 18.87 -44.40
CA ASP A 659 5.31 19.29 -43.45
C ASP A 659 3.90 19.03 -43.99
N SER A 660 3.11 18.28 -43.23
CA SER A 660 1.70 17.98 -43.52
C SER A 660 0.81 18.35 -42.36
N TYR A 661 -0.30 19.01 -42.66
CA TYR A 661 -1.23 19.58 -41.71
C TYR A 661 -2.55 18.79 -41.68
N PHE A 662 -3.03 18.46 -40.50
CA PHE A 662 -4.28 17.71 -40.34
C PHE A 662 -5.14 18.30 -39.24
N PHE A 663 -6.43 18.01 -39.26
CA PHE A 663 -7.33 18.45 -38.21
C PHE A 663 -8.46 17.46 -37.98
N ILE A 664 -9.01 17.45 -36.76
CA ILE A 664 -10.11 16.57 -36.37
C ILE A 664 -10.98 17.27 -35.32
N LYS A 665 -12.28 16.98 -35.34
CA LYS A 665 -13.20 17.48 -34.32
C LYS A 665 -13.44 16.46 -33.23
N VAL A 666 -13.18 16.84 -31.98
CA VAL A 666 -13.61 16.11 -30.79
C VAL A 666 -14.97 16.65 -30.36
N THR A 667 -15.98 15.80 -30.28
CA THR A 667 -17.36 16.21 -29.89
C THR A 667 -17.77 15.78 -28.50
N GLU A 668 -17.14 14.74 -27.96
CA GLU A 668 -17.55 14.10 -26.71
C GLU A 668 -16.55 14.44 -25.58
N PRO A 669 -17.01 15.10 -24.50
CA PRO A 669 -16.21 15.31 -23.30
C PRO A 669 -15.72 13.98 -22.70
N GLY A 670 -14.54 13.98 -22.09
CA GLY A 670 -13.95 12.79 -21.47
C GLY A 670 -13.39 11.74 -22.45
N SER A 671 -13.48 11.97 -23.76
CA SER A 671 -12.86 11.10 -24.77
C SER A 671 -11.32 11.05 -24.63
N THR A 672 -10.66 10.19 -25.39
CA THR A 672 -9.21 10.15 -25.54
C THR A 672 -8.89 10.25 -27.02
N LEU A 673 -7.98 11.14 -27.40
CA LEU A 673 -7.50 11.31 -28.76
C LEU A 673 -6.11 10.69 -28.87
N GLU A 674 -6.00 9.59 -29.59
CA GLU A 674 -4.71 8.99 -29.94
C GLU A 674 -4.30 9.38 -31.35
N VAL A 675 -3.06 9.80 -31.55
CA VAL A 675 -2.49 10.13 -32.85
C VAL A 675 -1.24 9.29 -33.05
N ARG A 676 -1.17 8.58 -34.17
CA ARG A 676 -0.07 7.68 -34.50
C ARG A 676 0.48 8.06 -35.86
N THR A 677 1.80 8.05 -35.99
CA THR A 677 2.46 7.96 -37.29
C THR A 677 3.25 6.66 -37.39
N ARG A 678 3.34 6.09 -38.60
CA ARG A 678 4.13 4.89 -38.92
C ARG A 678 4.53 4.91 -40.40
N HIS A 679 5.33 3.91 -40.77
CA HIS A 679 5.76 3.62 -42.13
C HIS A 679 6.67 4.69 -42.73
N GLY A 680 7.02 4.49 -44.00
CA GLY A 680 7.85 5.43 -44.73
C GLY A 680 9.33 5.37 -44.36
N SER A 681 10.07 6.33 -44.90
CA SER A 681 11.49 6.59 -44.64
C SER A 681 11.69 7.99 -44.06
N GLY A 682 12.88 8.24 -43.50
CA GLY A 682 13.22 9.51 -42.87
C GLY A 682 12.83 9.58 -41.39
N ASN A 683 12.71 10.82 -40.90
CA ASN A 683 12.24 11.12 -39.55
C ASN A 683 11.04 12.06 -39.63
N SER A 684 10.03 11.86 -38.79
CA SER A 684 8.86 12.74 -38.71
C SER A 684 8.54 13.02 -37.25
N ASP A 685 8.49 14.29 -36.88
CA ASP A 685 7.99 14.74 -35.60
C ASP A 685 6.49 15.05 -35.70
N LEU A 686 5.77 14.81 -34.62
CA LEU A 686 4.33 15.07 -34.53
C LEU A 686 4.08 16.20 -33.54
N PHE A 687 3.24 17.16 -33.94
CA PHE A 687 2.79 18.27 -33.11
C PHE A 687 1.27 18.38 -33.15
N ALA A 688 0.65 18.80 -32.05
CA ALA A 688 -0.80 18.90 -31.93
C ALA A 688 -1.22 20.09 -31.04
N GLY A 689 -2.43 20.60 -31.23
CA GLY A 689 -3.02 21.63 -30.37
C GLY A 689 -4.45 22.02 -30.75
N THR A 690 -5.05 22.92 -29.97
CA THR A 690 -6.36 23.53 -30.28
C THR A 690 -6.25 24.74 -31.24
N PHE A 691 -5.04 25.00 -31.71
CA PHE A 691 -4.66 25.94 -32.77
C PHE A 691 -3.64 25.25 -33.68
N TRP A 692 -3.44 25.78 -34.89
CA TRP A 692 -2.46 25.22 -35.84
C TRP A 692 -1.05 25.19 -35.24
N PRO A 693 -0.46 24.00 -35.02
CA PRO A 693 0.85 23.90 -34.43
C PRO A 693 1.98 24.22 -35.44
N SER A 694 3.13 24.65 -34.91
CA SER A 694 4.42 24.74 -35.59
C SER A 694 5.49 24.05 -34.73
N GLN A 695 6.71 23.92 -35.26
CA GLN A 695 7.85 23.39 -34.49
C GLN A 695 8.16 24.21 -33.23
N ASP A 696 7.83 25.49 -33.22
CA ASP A 696 8.07 26.42 -32.11
C ASP A 696 6.83 26.70 -31.25
N MET A 697 5.63 26.33 -31.72
CA MET A 697 4.36 26.66 -31.06
C MET A 697 3.38 25.49 -31.17
N TYR A 698 3.18 24.75 -30.08
CA TYR A 698 2.32 23.58 -30.04
C TYR A 698 1.77 23.36 -28.62
N THR A 699 0.74 22.52 -28.49
CA THR A 699 0.23 22.07 -27.18
C THR A 699 0.79 20.70 -26.80
N PHE A 700 0.92 19.78 -27.76
CA PHE A 700 1.43 18.42 -27.55
C PHE A 700 2.44 18.08 -28.66
N THR A 701 3.45 17.26 -28.37
CA THR A 701 4.45 16.83 -29.37
C THR A 701 5.01 15.44 -29.06
N SER A 702 5.37 14.69 -30.11
CA SER A 702 6.15 13.46 -30.05
C SER A 702 7.28 13.57 -31.07
N ARG A 703 8.52 13.26 -30.65
CA ARG A 703 9.75 13.45 -31.45
C ARG A 703 10.71 12.28 -31.28
N ARG A 704 10.38 11.11 -31.81
CA ARG A 704 11.28 9.96 -31.79
C ARG A 704 12.20 10.04 -33.01
N ALA A 705 13.30 9.31 -33.00
CA ALA A 705 14.29 9.32 -34.09
C ALA A 705 13.86 8.43 -35.28
N HIS A 706 12.58 8.40 -35.61
CA HIS A 706 11.97 7.60 -36.69
C HIS A 706 10.53 8.05 -36.95
N ASN A 707 9.90 7.59 -38.03
CA ASN A 707 8.51 7.96 -38.35
C ASN A 707 7.41 7.38 -37.43
N SER A 708 7.79 6.64 -36.38
CA SER A 708 6.84 5.99 -35.48
C SER A 708 6.50 6.85 -34.26
N GLU A 709 5.73 7.92 -34.47
CA GLU A 709 5.30 8.82 -33.40
C GLU A 709 3.99 8.36 -32.76
N PHE A 710 3.82 8.72 -31.49
CA PHE A 710 2.59 8.48 -30.76
C PHE A 710 2.30 9.61 -29.80
N LEU A 711 1.12 10.20 -29.95
CA LEU A 711 0.55 11.15 -29.02
C LEU A 711 -0.78 10.60 -28.49
N ARG A 712 -1.01 10.79 -27.19
CA ARG A 712 -2.30 10.53 -26.57
C ARG A 712 -2.72 11.77 -25.80
N ILE A 713 -3.90 12.29 -26.11
CA ILE A 713 -4.49 13.44 -25.44
C ILE A 713 -5.74 12.92 -24.72
N ASP A 714 -5.62 12.75 -23.41
CA ASP A 714 -6.73 12.32 -22.57
C ASP A 714 -7.64 13.50 -22.21
N SER A 715 -8.95 13.26 -22.18
CA SER A 715 -10.01 14.26 -21.90
C SER A 715 -9.87 15.58 -22.68
N PRO A 716 -9.72 15.55 -24.02
CA PRO A 716 -9.67 16.76 -24.81
C PRO A 716 -10.98 17.55 -24.67
N VAL A 717 -10.90 18.87 -24.49
CA VAL A 717 -12.07 19.75 -24.56
C VAL A 717 -12.73 19.60 -25.93
N PRO A 718 -14.07 19.49 -26.00
CA PRO A 718 -14.78 19.45 -27.28
C PRO A 718 -14.42 20.64 -28.16
N GLY A 719 -14.01 20.38 -29.39
CA GLY A 719 -13.47 21.40 -30.28
C GLY A 719 -12.65 20.81 -31.42
N TRP A 720 -12.04 21.71 -32.19
CA TRP A 720 -11.11 21.33 -33.25
C TRP A 720 -9.71 21.15 -32.68
N TYR A 721 -9.07 20.06 -33.08
CA TYR A 721 -7.66 19.79 -32.85
C TYR A 721 -6.94 19.81 -34.19
N TYR A 722 -5.77 20.43 -34.19
CA TYR A 722 -4.91 20.63 -35.34
C TYR A 722 -3.60 19.91 -35.11
N LEU A 723 -3.08 19.28 -36.15
CA LEU A 723 -1.93 18.38 -36.12
C LEU A 723 -0.95 18.79 -37.22
N LEU A 724 0.33 18.68 -36.92
CA LEU A 724 1.43 18.83 -37.88
C LEU A 724 2.29 17.57 -37.80
N VAL A 725 2.44 16.88 -38.92
CA VAL A 725 3.52 15.91 -39.14
C VAL A 725 4.63 16.68 -39.83
N SER A 726 5.73 16.94 -39.14
CA SER A 726 6.86 17.66 -39.68
C SER A 726 8.02 16.72 -39.92
N GLY A 727 8.52 16.65 -41.15
CA GLY A 727 9.65 15.78 -41.47
C GLY A 727 10.94 16.49 -41.83
N ASP A 728 11.02 17.80 -41.64
CA ASP A 728 12.18 18.63 -42.02
C ASP A 728 12.67 18.37 -43.46
N GLY A 729 11.73 18.06 -44.36
CA GLY A 729 11.98 17.73 -45.78
C GLY A 729 12.58 16.34 -46.06
N GLN A 730 12.67 15.45 -45.08
CA GLN A 730 13.34 14.15 -45.18
C GLN A 730 12.39 12.94 -45.07
N ASN A 731 11.12 13.16 -44.69
CA ASN A 731 10.14 12.07 -44.56
C ASN A 731 9.39 11.80 -45.87
N GLU A 732 9.18 10.52 -46.16
CA GLU A 732 8.37 10.09 -47.30
C GLU A 732 7.57 8.83 -46.93
N GLY A 733 6.33 8.71 -47.40
CA GLY A 733 5.51 7.52 -47.19
C GLY A 733 5.00 7.34 -45.74
N VAL A 734 4.93 8.42 -44.97
CA VAL A 734 4.42 8.39 -43.59
C VAL A 734 2.89 8.32 -43.58
N SER A 735 2.33 7.36 -42.85
CA SER A 735 0.89 7.31 -42.58
C SER A 735 0.60 7.93 -41.21
N ILE A 736 -0.46 8.73 -41.12
CA ILE A 736 -1.01 9.24 -39.87
C ILE A 736 -2.40 8.66 -39.63
N GLN A 737 -2.71 8.27 -38.40
CA GLN A 737 -4.06 7.92 -37.98
C GLN A 737 -4.38 8.62 -36.66
N VAL A 738 -5.64 9.01 -36.53
CA VAL A 738 -6.18 9.50 -35.27
C VAL A 738 -7.33 8.63 -34.82
N ASP A 739 -7.43 8.33 -33.54
CA ASP A 739 -8.53 7.60 -32.92
C ASP A 739 -9.14 8.43 -31.78
N VAL A 740 -10.44 8.73 -31.88
CA VAL A 740 -11.24 9.32 -30.81
C VAL A 740 -11.92 8.18 -30.05
N ILE A 741 -11.31 7.78 -28.94
CA ILE A 741 -11.80 6.72 -28.06
C ILE A 741 -12.76 7.37 -27.07
N LYS A 742 -14.01 6.90 -27.02
CA LYS A 742 -14.99 7.43 -26.08
C LYS A 742 -14.60 7.07 -24.65
N ALA A 743 -14.94 7.94 -23.68
CA ALA A 743 -14.91 7.54 -22.27
C ALA A 743 -15.77 6.29 -22.12
N ASP A 744 -15.15 5.16 -21.79
CA ASP A 744 -15.89 3.92 -21.62
C ASP A 744 -16.94 4.11 -20.53
N SER A 745 -18.20 3.80 -20.86
CA SER A 745 -19.14 3.26 -19.88
C SER A 745 -18.58 1.91 -19.41
N ALA A 746 -17.53 1.94 -18.59
CA ALA A 746 -16.84 0.78 -18.06
C ALA A 746 -17.77 0.02 -17.10
N SER A 747 -18.70 -0.78 -17.64
CA SER A 747 -19.40 -1.85 -16.91
C SER A 747 -20.28 -2.79 -17.76
N ARG A 748 -20.43 -2.66 -19.09
CA ARG A 748 -21.46 -3.45 -19.81
C ARG A 748 -21.09 -4.33 -21.01
N GLU A 749 -19.85 -4.40 -21.49
CA GLU A 749 -19.53 -5.28 -22.64
C GLU A 749 -18.36 -6.27 -22.45
N LYS A 750 -18.27 -6.91 -21.27
CA LYS A 750 -17.57 -8.21 -21.12
C LYS A 750 -18.53 -9.35 -20.70
N GLY A 751 -19.76 -9.33 -21.21
CA GLY A 751 -20.80 -10.28 -20.85
C GLY A 751 -21.68 -10.71 -22.01
N ASN A 752 -21.12 -11.14 -23.14
CA ASN A 752 -21.87 -11.95 -24.11
C ASN A 752 -20.97 -12.66 -25.14
N ARG A 753 -20.09 -13.54 -24.67
CA ARG A 753 -19.74 -14.72 -25.48
C ARG A 753 -20.72 -15.84 -25.11
N LYS A 754 -21.77 -15.98 -25.92
CA LYS A 754 -22.61 -17.18 -25.89
C LYS A 754 -21.71 -18.42 -26.08
N PRO A 755 -21.81 -19.45 -25.25
CA PRO A 755 -21.11 -20.69 -25.49
C PRO A 755 -21.70 -21.34 -26.75
N ASN A 756 -20.82 -21.69 -27.68
CA ASN A 756 -21.18 -22.43 -28.87
C ASN A 756 -21.69 -23.81 -28.45
N ARG A 757 -22.99 -24.08 -28.70
CA ARG A 757 -23.56 -25.42 -28.61
C ARG A 757 -22.96 -26.27 -29.74
N ALA A 758 -22.22 -27.31 -29.39
CA ALA A 758 -22.02 -28.47 -30.25
C ALA A 758 -21.90 -29.75 -29.39
N ASN A 759 -23.03 -30.46 -29.32
CA ASN A 759 -23.25 -31.91 -29.36
C ASN A 759 -22.41 -32.89 -28.52
N ASN A 760 -23.15 -33.56 -27.62
CA ASN A 760 -23.23 -35.02 -27.41
C ASN A 760 -21.93 -35.84 -27.44
N ALA A 761 -21.53 -36.30 -26.25
CA ALA A 761 -21.18 -37.70 -26.05
C ALA A 761 -21.50 -38.11 -24.60
N THR A 762 -22.45 -39.04 -24.50
CA THR A 762 -22.82 -39.85 -23.33
C THR A 762 -21.61 -40.57 -22.70
N LEU A 763 -21.55 -40.62 -21.37
CA LEU A 763 -20.85 -41.67 -20.63
C LEU A 763 -21.79 -42.25 -19.54
N PRO A 764 -21.87 -43.58 -19.39
CA PRO A 764 -22.65 -44.23 -18.34
C PRO A 764 -21.83 -44.49 -17.07
N ASN A 765 -22.54 -44.46 -15.95
CA ASN A 765 -22.27 -44.98 -14.59
C ASN A 765 -20.97 -44.59 -13.90
#